data_AF-A0A2A3YCM1-F1
#
_entry.id   AF-A0A2A3YCM1-F1
#
_cell.length_a   1.000
_cell.length_b   1.000
_cell.length_c   1.000
_cell.angle_alpha   90.00
_cell.angle_beta   90.00
_cell.angle_gamma   90.00
#
_symmetry.space_group_name_H-M   'P 1'
#
loop_
_entity.id
_entity.type
_entity.pdbx_description
1 polymer ?
#
loop_
_entity_poly.entity_id
_entity_poly.type
_entity_poly.pdbx_seq_one_letter_code
_entity_poly.pdbx_strand_id
1 'polypeptide(L)'
;MEMPEILEKPGRWFLPACQPSLIMCGVTSPLVETDRPYIIALDGRSGAGKTRFAAALATLLGAEETVSVLHLEDLYPGWDGLGQARDLYSKLLPDLAAGHEVSWHSWDWETNQFGALTSFTPGLVVIVEGVGAAGAAAREHLDVSIWLEAPAVLRRERALARDGETYRPYWARWADQEAAYLQAEAPKTYATIILDGAAEQTPAHQLRTVHHFLPEKLQQLLPREEAVQAPELQQTFKAPQDVAALFESLAQGLPKAALLESTSHKLTDPLDRNRYSVLALALDPAAATLTNDASGTTVSVGGSTVRLNEQFFTALHHLWPQHADVGGDYPMPQWVGYLGYELNREVGAKDRSVQLSDATIRPDAQFFCPDTVLVVDHRLNRLMLHCPTLRVPELRELINALDTAGSRHCVPLPPLSFECADSASGYQQKVRAVQQQIFEGNTYEACLTTVLTAQTPEFSPFEAYCAMRESSPAPFAHYLRMDTLEVASISPERFLSLDSSGHLRAEPIKGTRPRGRDEDEDFALAHDLATHPKDRAENIMIVDLLRNDLSHYAIPGSVEVKRLCAVETYSTVHQMVSTIDATLRDRRDAALALREAFPPGSMTGAPKLSSMEILDNLEGQRPRGLYSGSVGYLGYNGSADFSVVIRTLVCDRIAGGGWDLSLGLGGAITADSQPHEEWEEVITKSVGVLRALGAHFPLRP
;
A
#
# COMPACT_ATOMS: atom_id res chain seq x y z
N MET A 1 -59.50 18.83 -48.56
CA MET A 1 -60.00 19.61 -47.41
C MET A 1 -58.77 20.11 -46.67
N GLU A 2 -58.13 21.14 -47.21
CA GLU A 2 -58.40 22.57 -46.96
C GLU A 2 -57.91 23.00 -45.56
N MET A 3 -56.85 23.82 -45.57
CA MET A 3 -56.42 24.69 -44.48
C MET A 3 -57.35 25.92 -44.36
N PRO A 4 -57.23 26.76 -43.30
CA PRO A 4 -56.26 27.89 -43.29
C PRO A 4 -55.55 28.02 -41.92
N GLU A 5 -54.30 28.44 -41.72
CA GLU A 5 -53.42 29.52 -42.23
C GLU A 5 -53.84 30.95 -41.86
N ILE A 6 -53.15 31.56 -40.87
CA ILE A 6 -52.79 32.99 -40.71
C ILE A 6 -51.52 33.00 -39.80
N LEU A 7 -50.27 33.18 -40.29
CA LEU A 7 -49.49 34.42 -40.58
C LEU A 7 -49.36 35.34 -39.33
N GLU A 8 -48.19 35.80 -38.85
CA GLU A 8 -47.06 36.44 -39.56
C GLU A 8 -45.69 36.27 -38.83
N LYS A 9 -44.63 36.28 -39.63
CA LYS A 9 -43.17 36.39 -39.36
C LYS A 9 -42.76 37.90 -39.41
N PRO A 10 -41.53 38.39 -39.09
CA PRO A 10 -40.23 37.80 -39.53
C PRO A 10 -38.94 38.10 -38.72
N GLY A 11 -37.88 37.34 -39.04
CA GLY A 11 -36.50 37.61 -38.63
C GLY A 11 -35.50 36.50 -38.99
N ARG A 12 -35.33 36.21 -40.29
CA ARG A 12 -34.20 35.42 -40.87
C ARG A 12 -32.88 36.24 -40.76
N TRP A 13 -31.65 35.74 -40.84
CA TRP A 13 -30.93 34.99 -41.90
C TRP A 13 -29.54 34.57 -41.34
N PHE A 14 -29.11 33.30 -41.37
CA PHE A 14 -28.17 32.64 -42.33
C PHE A 14 -26.66 33.03 -42.33
N LEU A 15 -25.82 31.96 -42.29
CA LEU A 15 -24.38 31.79 -42.69
C LEU A 15 -23.29 32.04 -41.63
N PRO A 16 -22.04 31.53 -41.78
CA PRO A 16 -21.54 30.22 -42.25
C PRO A 16 -20.45 29.62 -41.32
N ALA A 17 -19.87 28.48 -41.72
CA ALA A 17 -18.70 27.86 -41.08
C ALA A 17 -17.47 28.80 -41.04
N CYS A 18 -16.82 28.88 -39.88
CA CYS A 18 -15.48 29.45 -39.70
C CYS A 18 -14.65 28.52 -38.81
N GLN A 19 -13.46 28.19 -39.30
CA GLN A 19 -12.40 27.47 -38.59
C GLN A 19 -12.08 28.16 -37.25
N PRO A 20 -11.77 27.43 -36.17
CA PRO A 20 -11.20 28.07 -34.99
C PRO A 20 -9.75 28.45 -35.29
N SER A 21 -9.55 29.76 -35.45
CA SER A 21 -8.27 30.45 -35.37
C SER A 21 -7.54 30.08 -34.08
N LEU A 22 -6.24 29.79 -34.19
CA LEU A 22 -5.30 29.81 -33.05
C LEU A 22 -5.47 31.12 -32.29
N ILE A 23 -6.07 31.06 -31.11
CA ILE A 23 -5.90 32.07 -30.07
C ILE A 23 -4.81 31.51 -29.17
N MET A 24 -3.62 32.13 -29.22
CA MET A 24 -2.64 32.01 -28.14
C MET A 24 -3.25 32.63 -26.89
N CYS A 25 -3.97 31.82 -26.10
CA CYS A 25 -4.28 32.16 -24.73
C CYS A 25 -3.03 31.88 -23.89
N GLY A 26 -2.34 32.95 -23.50
CA GLY A 26 -1.41 32.89 -22.37
C GLY A 26 -2.15 32.39 -21.15
N VAL A 27 -1.77 31.23 -20.65
CA VAL A 27 -2.32 30.63 -19.43
C VAL A 27 -1.65 31.32 -18.25
N THR A 28 -2.23 32.42 -17.78
CA THR A 28 -2.05 32.83 -16.38
C THR A 28 -3.02 32.00 -15.55
N SER A 29 -2.49 31.02 -14.83
CA SER A 29 -3.24 30.27 -13.82
C SER A 29 -3.82 31.26 -12.80
N PRO A 30 -5.09 31.14 -12.37
CA PRO A 30 -5.63 31.98 -11.31
C PRO A 30 -4.88 31.64 -10.03
N LEU A 31 -4.00 32.53 -9.59
CA LEU A 31 -3.32 32.44 -8.31
C LEU A 31 -4.39 32.33 -7.22
N VAL A 32 -4.31 31.25 -6.44
CA VAL A 32 -5.13 31.03 -5.24
C VAL A 32 -4.95 32.25 -4.34
N GLU A 33 -6.03 32.96 -3.97
CA GLU A 33 -5.99 33.98 -2.91
C GLU A 33 -5.59 33.30 -1.61
N THR A 34 -4.47 33.69 -1.02
CA THR A 34 -3.99 33.16 0.25
C THR A 34 -3.86 34.29 1.26
N ASP A 35 -4.53 34.17 2.41
CA ASP A 35 -4.45 35.14 3.52
C ASP A 35 -3.04 35.28 4.12
N ARG A 36 -2.14 34.34 3.81
CA ARG A 36 -0.73 34.34 4.21
C ARG A 36 0.15 33.69 3.13
N PRO A 37 1.47 33.96 3.13
CA PRO A 37 2.39 33.28 2.23
C PRO A 37 2.36 31.75 2.37
N TYR A 38 2.56 31.05 1.26
CA TYR A 38 2.82 29.61 1.24
C TYR A 38 4.33 29.35 1.39
N ILE A 39 4.75 28.72 2.49
CA ILE A 39 6.16 28.57 2.83
C ILE A 39 6.66 27.17 2.48
N ILE A 40 7.68 27.11 1.62
CA ILE A 40 8.37 25.89 1.21
C ILE A 40 9.81 25.92 1.76
N ALA A 41 10.14 25.01 2.67
CA ALA A 41 11.52 24.83 3.12
C ALA A 41 12.29 23.84 2.22
N LEU A 42 13.49 24.21 1.80
CA LEU A 42 14.44 23.34 1.11
C LEU A 42 15.65 23.09 2.01
N ASP A 43 15.74 21.89 2.58
CA ASP A 43 16.82 21.49 3.48
C ASP A 43 17.60 20.29 2.91
N GLY A 44 18.69 19.93 3.57
CA GLY A 44 19.69 18.99 3.10
C GLY A 44 21.08 19.49 3.44
N ARG A 45 22.06 18.58 3.50
CA ARG A 45 23.45 18.94 3.83
C ARG A 45 24.07 19.85 2.77
N SER A 46 25.12 20.58 3.12
CA SER A 46 25.89 21.38 2.15
C SER A 46 26.37 20.50 1.00
N GLY A 47 26.29 21.04 -0.22
CA GLY A 47 26.57 20.32 -1.47
C GLY A 47 25.44 19.44 -2.02
N ALA A 48 24.29 19.34 -1.34
CA ALA A 48 23.16 18.52 -1.82
C ALA A 48 22.46 19.05 -3.08
N GLY A 49 22.64 20.35 -3.41
CA GLY A 49 22.05 20.98 -4.60
C GLY A 49 20.85 21.89 -4.33
N LYS A 50 20.58 22.24 -3.08
CA LYS A 50 19.45 23.08 -2.62
C LYS A 50 19.30 24.39 -3.41
N THR A 51 20.32 25.24 -3.44
CA THR A 51 20.29 26.54 -4.13
C THR A 51 19.94 26.42 -5.62
N ARG A 52 20.49 25.41 -6.31
CA ARG A 52 20.16 25.15 -7.72
C ARG A 52 18.71 24.71 -7.89
N PHE A 53 18.22 23.86 -6.98
CA PHE A 53 16.83 23.42 -6.98
C PHE A 53 15.87 24.56 -6.61
N ALA A 54 16.23 25.44 -5.67
CA ALA A 54 15.45 26.61 -5.29
C ALA A 54 15.18 27.51 -6.50
N ALA A 55 16.21 27.79 -7.31
CA ALA A 55 16.06 28.57 -8.54
C ALA A 55 15.15 27.87 -9.57
N ALA A 56 15.32 26.56 -9.75
CA ALA A 56 14.47 25.77 -10.65
C ALA A 56 13.01 25.72 -10.16
N LEU A 57 12.79 25.55 -8.86
CA LEU A 57 11.47 25.53 -8.25
C LEU A 57 10.79 26.90 -8.34
N ALA A 58 11.50 27.99 -8.07
CA ALA A 58 10.99 29.34 -8.27
C ALA A 58 10.52 29.55 -9.72
N THR A 59 11.32 29.09 -10.69
CA THR A 59 10.95 29.14 -12.12
C THR A 59 9.70 28.31 -12.44
N LEU A 60 9.52 27.16 -11.80
CA LEU A 60 8.33 26.32 -11.98
C LEU A 60 7.07 26.94 -11.39
N LEU A 61 7.20 27.68 -10.27
CA LEU A 61 6.08 28.23 -9.52
C LEU A 61 5.55 29.56 -10.08
N GLY A 62 6.31 30.28 -10.91
CA GLY A 62 5.82 31.48 -11.59
C GLY A 62 6.84 32.60 -11.77
N ALA A 63 6.34 33.80 -12.09
CA ALA A 63 7.16 35.00 -12.29
C ALA A 63 7.71 35.55 -10.96
N GLU A 64 8.88 36.20 -11.03
CA GLU A 64 9.65 36.71 -9.88
C GLU A 64 8.86 37.62 -8.92
N GLU A 65 7.75 38.24 -9.35
CA GLU A 65 6.91 39.10 -8.51
C GLU A 65 6.05 38.31 -7.49
N THR A 66 5.94 36.99 -7.63
CA THR A 66 5.07 36.15 -6.78
C THR A 66 5.84 35.22 -5.84
N VAL A 67 7.10 34.91 -6.15
CA VAL A 67 7.93 33.96 -5.41
C VAL A 67 9.16 34.67 -4.87
N SER A 68 9.36 34.61 -3.56
CA SER A 68 10.57 35.16 -2.91
C SER A 68 11.41 34.04 -2.33
N VAL A 69 12.74 34.11 -2.51
CA VAL A 69 13.68 33.11 -2.01
C VAL A 69 14.52 33.70 -0.88
N LEU A 70 14.41 33.14 0.32
CA LEU A 70 15.23 33.49 1.48
C LEU A 70 16.37 32.46 1.61
N HIS A 71 17.62 32.90 1.48
CA HIS A 71 18.79 32.06 1.66
C HIS A 71 19.24 32.10 3.12
N LEU A 72 19.23 30.97 3.84
CA LEU A 72 19.73 30.93 5.22
C LEU A 72 21.24 31.22 5.30
N GLU A 73 21.96 31.11 4.19
CA GLU A 73 23.35 31.55 4.08
C GLU A 73 23.52 33.04 4.45
N ASP A 74 22.49 33.88 4.23
CA ASP A 74 22.49 35.30 4.61
C ASP A 74 22.29 35.53 6.13
N LEU A 75 21.93 34.47 6.86
CA LEU A 75 21.71 34.50 8.32
C LEU A 75 22.90 33.93 9.11
N TYR A 76 23.85 33.23 8.48
CA TYR A 76 24.99 32.58 9.18
C TYR A 76 26.04 33.61 9.64
N PRO A 77 26.28 33.79 10.96
CA PRO A 77 27.44 34.55 11.43
C PRO A 77 28.72 33.72 11.30
N GLY A 78 29.27 33.68 10.09
CA GLY A 78 30.49 32.97 9.74
C GLY A 78 30.36 31.43 9.80
N TRP A 79 31.52 30.75 9.75
CA TRP A 79 31.59 29.29 9.61
C TRP A 79 31.14 28.49 10.85
N ASP A 80 30.86 29.12 11.99
CA ASP A 80 30.28 28.51 13.20
C ASP A 80 28.81 28.92 13.44
N GLY A 81 28.23 29.56 12.43
CA GLY A 81 26.99 30.30 12.58
C GLY A 81 25.73 29.46 12.52
N LEU A 82 25.79 28.14 12.26
CA LEU A 82 24.58 27.36 11.96
C LEU A 82 23.55 27.43 13.09
N GLY A 83 23.98 27.24 14.35
CA GLY A 83 23.07 27.35 15.50
C GLY A 83 22.47 28.75 15.65
N GLN A 84 23.30 29.79 15.57
CA GLN A 84 22.87 31.19 15.73
C GLN A 84 21.91 31.64 14.63
N ALA A 85 22.15 31.20 13.39
CA ALA A 85 21.26 31.50 12.28
C ALA A 85 19.91 30.81 12.42
N ARG A 86 19.88 29.58 12.93
CA ARG A 86 18.63 28.87 13.21
C ARG A 86 17.85 29.55 14.33
N ASP A 87 18.53 30.04 15.36
CA ASP A 87 17.91 30.85 16.42
C ASP A 87 17.34 32.17 15.86
N LEU A 88 18.08 32.85 14.99
CA LEU A 88 17.61 34.06 14.31
C LEU A 88 16.41 33.75 13.40
N TYR A 89 16.52 32.74 12.55
CA TYR A 89 15.46 32.29 11.66
C TYR A 89 14.17 31.98 12.42
N SER A 90 14.26 31.29 13.57
CA SER A 90 13.09 31.00 14.43
C SER A 90 12.38 32.25 14.95
N LYS A 91 13.10 33.38 15.10
CA LYS A 91 12.52 34.67 15.51
C LYS A 91 11.89 35.42 14.36
N LEU A 92 12.40 35.26 13.14
CA LEU A 92 11.86 35.91 11.93
C LEU A 92 10.64 35.15 11.38
N LEU A 93 10.58 33.84 11.62
CA LEU A 93 9.57 32.93 11.06
C LEU A 93 8.11 33.34 11.30
N PRO A 94 7.69 33.75 12.50
CA PRO A 94 6.30 34.15 12.74
C PRO A 94 5.86 35.33 11.89
N ASP A 95 6.72 36.35 11.74
CA ASP A 95 6.46 37.53 10.90
C ASP A 95 6.50 37.17 9.41
N LEU A 96 7.47 36.35 9.01
CA LEU A 96 7.56 35.82 7.65
C LEU A 96 6.31 35.03 7.26
N ALA A 97 5.81 34.18 8.15
CA ALA A 97 4.60 33.37 7.97
C ALA A 97 3.31 34.21 8.00
N ALA A 98 3.35 35.40 8.60
CA ALA A 98 2.26 36.38 8.55
C ALA A 98 2.32 37.29 7.30
N GLY A 99 3.35 37.16 6.46
CA GLY A 99 3.53 38.03 5.28
C GLY A 99 4.11 39.40 5.62
N HIS A 100 4.70 39.57 6.81
CA HIS A 100 5.35 40.82 7.20
C HIS A 100 6.80 40.87 6.69
N GLU A 101 7.28 42.08 6.41
CA GLU A 101 8.70 42.30 6.16
C GLU A 101 9.52 41.95 7.41
N VAL A 102 10.63 41.25 7.22
CA VAL A 102 11.58 40.88 8.27
C VAL A 102 12.94 41.51 7.99
N SER A 103 13.67 41.89 9.04
CA SER A 103 14.99 42.52 8.89
C SER A 103 16.02 41.95 9.87
N TRP A 104 17.27 41.87 9.44
CA TRP A 104 18.40 41.39 10.25
C TRP A 104 19.72 42.05 9.80
N HIS A 105 20.77 41.90 10.61
CA HIS A 105 22.12 42.28 10.19
C HIS A 105 22.80 41.08 9.51
N SER A 106 23.15 41.22 8.23
CA SER A 106 23.85 40.18 7.47
C SER A 106 25.32 40.11 7.87
N TRP A 107 25.92 38.92 7.76
CA TRP A 107 27.34 38.73 8.03
C TRP A 107 28.17 39.08 6.79
N ASP A 108 29.19 39.92 6.95
CA ASP A 108 30.17 40.21 5.91
C ASP A 108 31.31 39.17 5.97
N TRP A 109 31.37 38.31 4.96
CA TRP A 109 32.37 37.23 4.85
C TRP A 109 33.79 37.72 4.56
N GLU A 110 33.96 38.95 4.05
CA GLU A 110 35.28 39.54 3.81
C GLU A 110 35.86 40.13 5.09
N THR A 111 35.03 40.85 5.86
CA THR A 111 35.46 41.55 7.08
C THR A 111 35.28 40.74 8.36
N ASN A 112 34.54 39.62 8.32
CA ASN A 112 34.14 38.80 9.47
C ASN A 112 33.45 39.64 10.57
N GLN A 113 32.52 40.50 10.17
CA GLN A 113 31.70 41.34 11.07
C GLN A 113 30.26 41.42 10.58
N PHE A 114 29.34 41.80 11.46
CA PHE A 114 27.97 42.11 11.05
C PHE A 114 27.93 43.43 10.26
N GLY A 115 27.30 43.37 9.09
CA GLY A 115 27.12 44.49 8.17
C GLY A 115 25.83 45.28 8.42
N ALA A 116 25.36 45.92 7.35
CA ALA A 116 24.16 46.76 7.36
C ALA A 116 22.87 45.94 7.57
N LEU A 117 21.82 46.63 8.01
CA LEU A 117 20.49 46.05 8.12
C LEU A 117 19.99 45.65 6.72
N THR A 118 19.62 44.38 6.58
CA THR A 118 19.03 43.77 5.39
C THR A 118 17.55 43.52 5.67
N SER A 119 16.66 43.78 4.71
CA SER A 119 15.23 43.48 4.80
C SER A 119 14.83 42.44 3.75
N PHE A 120 13.83 41.64 4.07
CA PHE A 120 13.20 40.68 3.16
C PHE A 120 11.68 40.84 3.22
N THR A 121 11.07 41.12 2.07
CA THR A 121 9.63 41.21 1.92
C THR A 121 9.11 39.89 1.31
N PRO A 122 8.23 39.13 2.00
CA PRO A 122 7.71 37.88 1.48
C PRO A 122 6.71 38.09 0.34
N GLY A 123 6.88 37.35 -0.75
CA GLY A 123 5.88 37.18 -1.80
C GLY A 123 4.75 36.23 -1.39
N LEU A 124 3.88 35.87 -2.35
CA LEU A 124 2.79 34.91 -2.13
C LEU A 124 3.31 33.50 -1.82
N VAL A 125 4.45 33.14 -2.41
CA VAL A 125 5.19 31.92 -2.09
C VAL A 125 6.57 32.30 -1.59
N VAL A 126 6.97 31.73 -0.45
CA VAL A 126 8.30 31.93 0.11
C VAL A 126 9.05 30.60 0.08
N ILE A 127 10.16 30.55 -0.63
CA ILE A 127 11.10 29.44 -0.58
C ILE A 127 12.20 29.79 0.42
N VAL A 128 12.32 29.03 1.50
CA VAL A 128 13.45 29.16 2.43
C VAL A 128 14.43 28.04 2.13
N GLU A 129 15.65 28.38 1.71
CA GLU A 129 16.65 27.38 1.35
C GLU A 129 17.91 27.50 2.20
N GLY A 130 18.42 26.36 2.68
CA GLY A 130 19.65 26.29 3.44
C GLY A 130 19.65 25.19 4.49
N VAL A 131 20.83 24.91 5.06
CA VAL A 131 20.95 23.92 6.14
C VAL A 131 20.18 24.45 7.36
N GLY A 132 19.18 23.72 7.82
CA GLY A 132 18.36 24.13 8.96
C GLY A 132 17.01 24.77 8.60
N ALA A 133 16.70 24.90 7.30
CA ALA A 133 15.43 25.44 6.81
C ALA A 133 14.22 24.62 7.31
N ALA A 134 14.37 23.32 7.52
CA ALA A 134 13.35 22.42 8.06
C ALA A 134 13.60 22.07 9.54
N GLY A 135 14.31 22.94 10.28
CA GLY A 135 14.52 22.80 11.72
C GLY A 135 13.21 22.73 12.51
N ALA A 136 13.27 22.18 13.72
CA ALA A 136 12.10 21.91 14.57
C ALA A 136 11.23 23.16 14.80
N ALA A 137 11.84 24.32 15.07
CA ALA A 137 11.14 25.58 15.27
C ALA A 137 10.43 26.12 14.00
N ALA A 138 10.82 25.65 12.82
CA ALA A 138 10.19 26.06 11.56
C ALA A 138 8.91 25.27 11.28
N ARG A 139 8.80 24.02 11.76
CA ARG A 139 7.80 23.04 11.30
C ARG A 139 6.36 23.54 11.34
N GLU A 140 5.97 24.25 12.40
CA GLU A 140 4.59 24.76 12.56
C GLU A 140 4.26 25.92 11.61
N HIS A 141 5.28 26.52 10.98
CA HIS A 141 5.16 27.63 10.04
C HIS A 141 5.34 27.20 8.58
N LEU A 142 5.76 25.95 8.33
CA LEU A 142 5.98 25.44 6.97
C LEU A 142 4.71 24.80 6.43
N ASP A 143 4.40 25.09 5.17
CA ASP A 143 3.36 24.34 4.44
C ASP A 143 3.93 23.07 3.82
N VAL A 144 5.18 23.14 3.32
CA VAL A 144 5.89 21.99 2.74
C VAL A 144 7.37 22.06 3.13
N SER A 145 7.95 20.90 3.43
CA SER A 145 9.40 20.74 3.58
C SER A 145 9.93 19.72 2.58
N ILE A 146 11.02 20.07 1.90
CA ILE A 146 11.69 19.23 0.91
C ILE A 146 13.12 18.98 1.37
N TRP A 147 13.47 17.71 1.53
CA TRP A 147 14.82 17.26 1.85
C TRP A 147 15.54 16.79 0.58
N LEU A 148 16.69 17.39 0.30
CA LEU A 148 17.60 16.97 -0.78
C LEU A 148 18.67 16.06 -0.21
N GLU A 149 18.62 14.79 -0.58
CA GLU A 149 19.60 13.78 -0.19
C GLU A 149 20.76 13.71 -1.20
N ALA A 150 21.99 13.55 -0.72
CA ALA A 150 23.12 13.29 -1.62
C ALA A 150 24.29 12.61 -0.89
N PRO A 151 25.01 11.67 -1.55
CA PRO A 151 26.18 11.01 -0.97
C PRO A 151 27.25 11.99 -0.52
N ALA A 152 27.90 11.70 0.61
CA ALA A 152 28.88 12.59 1.22
C ALA A 152 30.05 12.97 0.31
N VAL A 153 30.52 12.01 -0.51
CA VAL A 153 31.61 12.23 -1.48
C VAL A 153 31.18 13.26 -2.53
N LEU A 154 30.03 13.04 -3.17
CA LEU A 154 29.50 13.93 -4.19
C LEU A 154 29.24 15.34 -3.65
N ARG A 155 28.69 15.44 -2.43
CA ARG A 155 28.47 16.73 -1.77
C ARG A 155 29.76 17.50 -1.57
N ARG A 156 30.82 16.82 -1.12
CA ARG A 156 32.15 17.42 -0.93
C ARG A 156 32.74 17.91 -2.25
N GLU A 157 32.66 17.09 -3.30
CA GLU A 157 33.15 17.47 -4.64
C GLU A 157 32.42 18.71 -5.17
N ARG A 158 31.08 18.73 -5.08
CA ARG A 158 30.26 19.87 -5.51
C ARG A 158 30.61 21.15 -4.74
N ALA A 159 30.80 21.05 -3.43
CA ALA A 159 31.10 22.23 -2.62
C ALA A 159 32.52 22.76 -2.86
N LEU A 160 33.52 21.88 -3.02
CA LEU A 160 34.88 22.29 -3.40
C LEU A 160 34.94 22.88 -4.81
N ALA A 161 34.10 22.39 -5.74
CA ALA A 161 34.02 22.95 -7.09
C ALA A 161 33.40 24.35 -7.11
N ARG A 162 32.45 24.64 -6.21
CA ARG A 162 31.79 25.95 -6.07
C ARG A 162 32.68 26.97 -5.37
N ASP A 163 33.23 26.61 -4.21
CA ASP A 163 33.84 27.56 -3.26
C ASP A 163 35.38 27.43 -3.15
N GLY A 164 35.97 26.45 -3.86
CA GLY A 164 37.42 26.32 -4.03
C GLY A 164 38.23 26.07 -2.74
N GLU A 165 39.47 26.57 -2.73
CA GLU A 165 40.39 26.48 -1.58
C GLU A 165 39.95 27.31 -0.38
N THR A 166 39.04 28.28 -0.55
CA THR A 166 38.54 29.12 0.54
C THR A 166 37.65 28.34 1.50
N TYR A 167 36.90 27.35 1.00
CA TYR A 167 36.02 26.50 1.81
C TYR A 167 36.71 25.24 2.36
N ARG A 168 37.77 24.77 1.71
CA ARG A 168 38.49 23.54 2.07
C ARG A 168 38.88 23.48 3.57
N PRO A 169 39.39 24.55 4.22
CA PRO A 169 39.74 24.52 5.64
C PRO A 169 38.54 24.38 6.58
N TYR A 170 37.36 24.81 6.14
CA TYR A 170 36.15 24.90 6.97
C TYR A 170 35.17 23.73 6.77
N TRP A 171 35.36 22.90 5.72
CA TRP A 171 34.46 21.77 5.43
C TRP A 171 34.18 20.87 6.63
N ALA A 172 35.24 20.41 7.33
CA ALA A 172 35.09 19.51 8.48
C ALA A 172 34.30 20.20 9.60
N ARG A 173 34.65 21.45 9.91
CA ARG A 173 34.01 22.27 10.93
C ARG A 173 32.53 22.52 10.65
N TRP A 174 32.17 22.74 9.39
CA TRP A 174 30.77 22.88 8.98
C TRP A 174 30.02 21.54 9.03
N ALA A 175 30.65 20.46 8.54
CA ALA A 175 30.07 19.12 8.54
C ALA A 175 29.77 18.61 9.96
N ASP A 176 30.56 18.99 10.96
CA ASP A 176 30.32 18.68 12.37
C ASP A 176 29.07 19.37 12.91
N GLN A 177 28.86 20.66 12.56
CA GLN A 177 27.63 21.38 12.93
C GLN A 177 26.39 20.80 12.27
N GLU A 178 26.49 20.42 10.98
CA GLU A 178 25.43 19.70 10.30
C GLU A 178 25.09 18.40 11.01
N ALA A 179 26.10 17.60 11.38
CA ALA A 179 25.88 16.33 12.06
C ALA A 179 25.17 16.52 13.41
N ALA A 180 25.58 17.54 14.19
CA ALA A 180 24.92 17.89 15.45
C ALA A 180 23.45 18.30 15.22
N TYR A 181 23.17 19.13 14.21
CA TYR A 181 21.81 19.50 13.84
C TYR A 181 20.95 18.29 13.46
N LEU A 182 21.44 17.42 12.57
CA LEU A 182 20.69 16.26 12.11
C LEU A 182 20.45 15.25 13.21
N GLN A 183 21.42 15.06 14.11
CA GLN A 183 21.26 14.21 15.28
C GLN A 183 20.24 14.77 16.27
N ALA A 184 20.23 16.08 16.48
CA ALA A 184 19.33 16.72 17.44
C ALA A 184 17.87 16.74 16.94
N GLU A 185 17.64 16.95 15.65
CA GLU A 185 16.31 17.31 15.15
C GLU A 185 15.76 16.39 14.06
N ALA A 186 16.59 15.57 13.42
CA ALA A 186 16.21 14.61 12.39
C ALA A 186 15.26 15.20 11.31
N PRO A 187 15.57 16.35 10.69
CA PRO A 187 14.67 17.06 9.77
C PRO A 187 14.19 16.20 8.60
N LYS A 188 15.04 15.32 8.07
CA LYS A 188 14.68 14.35 7.02
C LYS A 188 13.48 13.48 7.39
N THR A 189 13.37 13.08 8.66
CA THR A 189 12.27 12.24 9.16
C THR A 189 10.92 12.95 9.10
N TYR A 190 10.91 14.29 9.10
CA TYR A 190 9.68 15.08 9.05
C TYR A 190 9.49 15.78 7.70
N ALA A 191 10.39 15.54 6.74
CA ALA A 191 10.31 16.14 5.42
C ALA A 191 9.08 15.62 4.67
N THR A 192 8.24 16.53 4.17
CA THR A 192 7.08 16.20 3.34
C THR A 192 7.52 15.48 2.07
N ILE A 193 8.62 15.92 1.47
CA ILE A 193 9.16 15.39 0.22
C ILE A 193 10.66 15.11 0.41
N ILE A 194 11.12 13.96 -0.05
CA ILE A 194 12.53 13.59 -0.10
C ILE A 194 12.88 13.38 -1.57
N LEU A 195 13.88 14.10 -2.06
CA LEU A 195 14.39 13.99 -3.43
C LEU A 195 15.86 13.57 -3.41
N ASP A 196 16.27 12.78 -4.39
CA ASP A 196 17.65 12.36 -4.56
C ASP A 196 18.43 13.37 -5.41
N GLY A 197 19.25 14.20 -4.78
CA GLY A 197 20.13 15.16 -5.44
C GLY A 197 21.30 14.55 -6.20
N ALA A 198 21.51 13.23 -6.13
CA ALA A 198 22.51 12.47 -6.86
C ALA A 198 21.95 11.66 -8.03
N ALA A 199 20.62 11.55 -8.16
CA ALA A 199 19.97 10.86 -9.27
C ALA A 199 20.31 11.50 -10.62
N GLU A 200 20.22 10.70 -11.69
CA GLU A 200 20.38 11.19 -13.07
C GLU A 200 19.31 12.24 -13.41
N GLN A 201 18.08 12.03 -12.92
CA GLN A 201 16.98 12.96 -13.05
C GLN A 201 17.15 14.13 -12.09
N THR A 202 16.98 15.36 -12.59
CA THR A 202 17.04 16.56 -11.74
C THR A 202 15.94 16.54 -10.66
N PRO A 203 16.15 17.17 -9.49
CA PRO A 203 15.11 17.27 -8.47
C PRO A 203 13.79 17.92 -8.97
N ALA A 204 13.87 18.83 -9.93
CA ALA A 204 12.70 19.43 -10.58
C ALA A 204 11.90 18.42 -11.41
N HIS A 205 12.57 17.48 -12.07
CA HIS A 205 11.92 16.39 -12.78
C HIS A 205 11.33 15.37 -11.81
N GLN A 206 12.08 14.99 -10.77
CA GLN A 206 11.59 14.12 -9.70
C GLN A 206 10.31 14.67 -9.04
N LEU A 207 10.25 15.98 -8.77
CA LEU A 207 9.05 16.64 -8.23
C LEU A 207 7.82 16.50 -9.15
N ARG A 208 8.02 16.54 -10.47
CA ARG A 208 6.94 16.30 -11.46
C ARG A 208 6.51 14.84 -11.46
N THR A 209 7.46 13.90 -11.35
CA THR A 209 7.16 12.46 -11.27
C THR A 209 6.26 12.11 -10.09
N VAL A 210 6.40 12.82 -8.96
CA VAL A 210 5.54 12.63 -7.78
C VAL A 210 4.38 13.62 -7.69
N HIS A 211 4.10 14.41 -8.74
CA HIS A 211 3.13 15.52 -8.73
C HIS A 211 1.77 15.12 -8.14
N HIS A 212 1.23 13.98 -8.59
CA HIS A 212 -0.08 13.48 -8.15
C HIS A 212 -0.18 13.18 -6.63
N PHE A 213 0.96 12.97 -5.97
CA PHE A 213 1.04 12.66 -4.54
C PHE A 213 1.38 13.87 -3.67
N LEU A 214 1.65 15.04 -4.27
CA LEU A 214 2.01 16.25 -3.53
C LEU A 214 0.82 16.81 -2.75
N PRO A 215 1.05 17.65 -1.72
CA PRO A 215 -0.04 18.40 -1.09
C PRO A 215 -0.84 19.21 -2.12
N GLU A 216 -2.17 19.22 -1.99
CA GLU A 216 -3.10 19.79 -2.99
C GLU A 216 -2.72 21.22 -3.42
N LYS A 217 -2.39 22.08 -2.45
CA LYS A 217 -1.99 23.46 -2.74
C LYS A 217 -0.69 23.55 -3.54
N LEU A 218 0.29 22.68 -3.29
CA LEU A 218 1.51 22.62 -4.10
C LEU A 218 1.22 22.09 -5.51
N GLN A 219 0.32 21.11 -5.66
CA GLN A 219 -0.11 20.63 -6.99
C GLN A 219 -0.72 21.76 -7.84
N GLN A 220 -1.56 22.60 -7.21
CA GLN A 220 -2.23 23.73 -7.87
C GLN A 220 -1.25 24.84 -8.28
N LEU A 221 -0.15 25.04 -7.53
CA LEU A 221 0.88 26.02 -7.83
C LEU A 221 1.84 25.55 -8.95
N LEU A 222 2.05 24.24 -9.09
CA LEU A 222 2.91 23.68 -10.12
C LEU A 222 2.18 23.56 -11.47
N PRO A 223 2.92 23.52 -12.60
CA PRO A 223 2.34 23.22 -13.90
C PRO A 223 1.58 21.89 -13.84
N ARG A 224 0.39 21.84 -14.44
CA ARG A 224 -0.42 20.63 -14.48
C ARG A 224 0.33 19.51 -15.19
N GLU A 225 0.43 18.37 -14.54
CA GLU A 225 0.89 17.11 -15.13
C GLU A 225 -0.32 16.27 -15.59
N GLU A 226 -0.09 15.37 -16.54
CA GLU A 226 -1.11 14.42 -16.99
C GLU A 226 -1.46 13.42 -15.87
N ALA A 227 -2.72 13.01 -15.81
CA ALA A 227 -3.15 12.00 -14.84
C ALA A 227 -2.45 10.66 -15.11
N VAL A 228 -2.20 9.88 -14.06
CA VAL A 228 -1.68 8.51 -14.19
C VAL A 228 -2.69 7.69 -15.00
N GLN A 229 -2.29 7.24 -16.19
CA GLN A 229 -3.15 6.45 -17.07
C GLN A 229 -3.00 4.96 -16.77
N ALA A 230 -4.11 4.23 -16.89
CA ALA A 230 -4.08 2.78 -16.84
C ALA A 230 -3.25 2.22 -18.02
N PRO A 231 -2.48 1.14 -17.80
CA PRO A 231 -1.79 0.46 -18.89
C PRO A 231 -2.75 0.05 -20.02
N GLU A 232 -2.47 0.51 -21.23
CA GLU A 232 -3.33 0.24 -22.40
C GLU A 232 -3.20 -1.21 -22.86
N LEU A 233 -4.28 -1.78 -23.39
CA LEU A 233 -4.25 -3.10 -24.04
C LEU A 233 -3.39 -3.04 -25.30
N GLN A 234 -2.25 -3.72 -25.29
CA GLN A 234 -1.33 -3.75 -26.43
C GLN A 234 -1.60 -4.95 -27.33
N GLN A 235 -1.79 -6.13 -26.75
CA GLN A 235 -1.93 -7.37 -27.50
C GLN A 235 -2.72 -8.45 -26.75
N THR A 236 -3.35 -9.35 -27.50
CA THR A 236 -3.99 -10.56 -26.97
C THR A 236 -3.33 -11.82 -27.54
N PHE A 237 -3.09 -12.80 -26.68
CA PHE A 237 -2.53 -14.11 -26.98
C PHE A 237 -3.48 -15.21 -26.52
N LYS A 238 -3.14 -16.47 -26.87
CA LYS A 238 -3.75 -17.64 -26.22
C LYS A 238 -3.27 -17.71 -24.76
N ALA A 239 -4.13 -18.15 -23.85
CA ALA A 239 -3.69 -18.34 -22.46
C ALA A 239 -2.54 -19.38 -22.37
N PRO A 240 -1.59 -19.19 -21.44
CA PRO A 240 -0.50 -20.15 -21.23
C PRO A 240 -1.04 -21.47 -20.66
N GLN A 241 -0.26 -22.54 -20.80
CA GLN A 241 -0.62 -23.83 -20.18
C GLN A 241 -0.50 -23.77 -18.65
N ASP A 242 0.52 -23.06 -18.15
CA ASP A 242 0.74 -22.85 -16.72
C ASP A 242 1.10 -21.38 -16.45
N VAL A 243 0.22 -20.70 -15.73
CA VAL A 243 0.37 -19.28 -15.38
C VAL A 243 1.59 -19.05 -14.47
N ALA A 244 1.89 -19.99 -13.57
CA ALA A 244 3.03 -19.89 -12.67
C ALA A 244 4.37 -19.99 -13.43
N ALA A 245 4.45 -20.83 -14.46
CA ALA A 245 5.64 -20.93 -15.32
C ALA A 245 5.86 -19.63 -16.12
N LEU A 246 4.80 -19.03 -16.66
CA LEU A 246 4.88 -17.72 -17.32
C LEU A 246 5.35 -16.64 -16.33
N PHE A 247 4.79 -16.62 -15.12
CA PHE A 247 5.19 -15.66 -14.10
C PHE A 247 6.66 -15.80 -13.72
N GLU A 248 7.19 -17.02 -13.51
CA GLU A 248 8.61 -17.22 -13.22
C GLU A 248 9.50 -16.60 -14.28
N SER A 249 9.19 -16.87 -15.56
CA SER A 249 9.99 -16.38 -16.67
C SER A 249 10.00 -14.86 -16.77
N LEU A 250 8.87 -14.20 -16.48
CA LEU A 250 8.72 -12.74 -16.62
C LEU A 250 9.16 -11.97 -15.37
N ALA A 251 8.98 -12.56 -14.18
CA ALA A 251 9.27 -11.91 -12.91
C ALA A 251 10.70 -12.16 -12.41
N GLN A 252 11.55 -12.82 -13.20
CA GLN A 252 12.92 -13.12 -12.82
C GLN A 252 13.72 -11.83 -12.60
N GLY A 253 14.29 -11.69 -11.39
CA GLY A 253 15.12 -10.52 -11.03
C GLY A 253 14.32 -9.25 -10.72
N LEU A 254 12.99 -9.24 -10.90
CA LEU A 254 12.17 -8.10 -10.51
C LEU A 254 12.08 -8.03 -8.98
N PRO A 255 12.31 -6.85 -8.39
CA PRO A 255 12.16 -6.64 -6.95
C PRO A 255 10.68 -6.62 -6.52
N LYS A 256 9.78 -6.26 -7.44
CA LYS A 256 8.34 -6.17 -7.18
C LYS A 256 7.57 -6.87 -8.29
N ALA A 257 6.82 -7.90 -7.91
CA ALA A 257 5.98 -8.67 -8.82
C ALA A 257 4.90 -9.41 -8.03
N ALA A 258 3.74 -9.60 -8.63
CA ALA A 258 2.64 -10.32 -8.02
C ALA A 258 1.94 -11.23 -9.02
N LEU A 259 1.57 -12.42 -8.55
CA LEU A 259 0.69 -13.36 -9.24
C LEU A 259 -0.57 -13.51 -8.38
N LEU A 260 -1.70 -13.01 -8.88
CA LEU A 260 -3.01 -13.19 -8.28
C LEU A 260 -3.79 -14.21 -9.11
N GLU A 261 -3.90 -15.44 -8.64
CA GLU A 261 -4.41 -16.57 -9.42
C GLU A 261 -5.57 -17.26 -8.67
N SER A 262 -6.62 -17.59 -9.41
CA SER A 262 -7.49 -18.68 -8.99
C SER A 262 -6.95 -20.01 -9.53
N THR A 263 -6.36 -20.79 -8.65
CA THR A 263 -5.81 -22.11 -9.01
C THR A 263 -6.91 -23.17 -9.13
N SER A 264 -8.11 -22.87 -8.65
CA SER A 264 -9.34 -23.67 -8.83
C SER A 264 -10.11 -23.37 -10.13
N HIS A 265 -9.53 -22.71 -11.14
CA HIS A 265 -10.18 -22.39 -12.43
C HIS A 265 -10.74 -23.59 -13.21
N LYS A 266 -10.30 -24.82 -12.90
CA LYS A 266 -10.85 -26.05 -13.48
C LYS A 266 -12.07 -26.58 -12.72
N LEU A 267 -12.35 -26.06 -11.53
CA LEU A 267 -13.49 -26.42 -10.70
C LEU A 267 -14.68 -25.50 -11.02
N THR A 268 -15.89 -26.06 -10.94
CA THR A 268 -17.10 -25.25 -11.08
C THR A 268 -17.24 -24.37 -9.85
N ASP A 269 -17.42 -23.07 -10.06
CA ASP A 269 -17.69 -22.11 -9.01
C ASP A 269 -18.95 -21.30 -9.33
N PRO A 270 -20.01 -21.41 -8.52
CA PRO A 270 -21.27 -20.69 -8.76
C PRO A 270 -21.13 -19.17 -8.70
N LEU A 271 -20.02 -18.65 -8.16
CA LEU A 271 -19.77 -17.23 -7.97
C LEU A 271 -18.74 -16.65 -8.95
N ASP A 272 -18.27 -17.45 -9.92
CA ASP A 272 -17.29 -17.07 -10.95
C ASP A 272 -15.98 -16.46 -10.40
N ARG A 273 -15.60 -16.76 -9.15
CA ARG A 273 -14.34 -16.30 -8.53
C ARG A 273 -13.14 -16.82 -9.29
N ASN A 274 -13.31 -17.97 -9.95
CA ASN A 274 -12.22 -18.72 -10.52
C ASN A 274 -11.81 -18.31 -11.96
N ARG A 275 -12.36 -17.23 -12.50
CA ARG A 275 -12.27 -16.92 -13.93
C ARG A 275 -10.91 -16.37 -14.38
N TYR A 276 -10.27 -15.56 -13.54
CA TYR A 276 -9.11 -14.77 -13.96
C TYR A 276 -7.83 -15.15 -13.23
N SER A 277 -6.70 -14.84 -13.86
CA SER A 277 -5.40 -14.76 -13.19
C SER A 277 -4.66 -13.53 -13.68
N VAL A 278 -3.98 -12.85 -12.77
CA VAL A 278 -3.37 -11.55 -13.02
C VAL A 278 -1.90 -11.63 -12.65
N LEU A 279 -1.03 -11.29 -13.60
CA LEU A 279 0.39 -11.04 -13.35
C LEU A 279 0.57 -9.52 -13.33
N ALA A 280 1.02 -8.98 -12.22
CA ALA A 280 1.33 -7.57 -12.05
C ALA A 280 2.84 -7.43 -11.87
N LEU A 281 3.50 -6.74 -12.80
CA LEU A 281 4.95 -6.62 -12.88
C LEU A 281 5.34 -5.14 -12.80
N ALA A 282 6.35 -4.85 -11.96
CA ALA A 282 7.04 -3.58 -11.97
C ALA A 282 8.36 -3.73 -12.75
N LEU A 283 8.28 -3.54 -14.06
CA LEU A 283 9.45 -3.53 -14.95
C LEU A 283 10.19 -2.20 -14.87
N ASP A 284 9.47 -1.10 -14.60
CA ASP A 284 10.09 0.19 -14.31
C ASP A 284 10.63 0.20 -12.87
N PRO A 285 11.94 0.38 -12.65
CA PRO A 285 12.50 0.56 -11.31
C PRO A 285 11.90 1.76 -10.56
N ALA A 286 11.31 2.72 -11.27
CA ALA A 286 10.62 3.87 -10.72
C ALA A 286 9.14 3.61 -10.39
N ALA A 287 8.63 2.39 -10.53
CA ALA A 287 7.25 2.03 -10.20
C ALA A 287 6.85 2.51 -8.79
N ALA A 288 5.71 3.19 -8.70
CA ALA A 288 5.25 3.79 -7.46
C ALA A 288 4.99 2.73 -6.38
N THR A 289 5.31 3.03 -5.13
CA THR A 289 5.07 2.15 -3.98
C THR A 289 4.42 2.95 -2.85
N LEU A 290 3.20 2.57 -2.49
CA LEU A 290 2.45 3.09 -1.35
C LEU A 290 2.77 2.23 -0.13
N THR A 291 3.25 2.83 0.94
CA THR A 291 3.68 2.13 2.17
C THR A 291 3.11 2.84 3.38
N ASN A 292 2.60 2.09 4.35
CA ASN A 292 2.22 2.60 5.66
C ASN A 292 2.92 1.80 6.75
N ASP A 293 3.46 2.52 7.73
CA ASP A 293 4.00 1.99 8.97
C ASP A 293 3.62 2.93 10.13
N ALA A 294 4.17 2.68 11.32
CA ALA A 294 3.93 3.52 12.49
C ALA A 294 4.31 5.02 12.32
N SER A 295 5.12 5.37 11.31
CA SER A 295 5.47 6.75 10.97
C SER A 295 4.51 7.42 9.98
N GLY A 296 3.51 6.69 9.48
CA GLY A 296 2.46 7.16 8.59
C GLY A 296 2.59 6.66 7.16
N THR A 297 1.79 7.25 6.26
CA THR A 297 1.71 6.81 4.87
C THR A 297 2.68 7.57 3.97
N THR A 298 3.40 6.83 3.13
CA THR A 298 4.36 7.36 2.16
C THR A 298 4.15 6.76 0.77
N VAL A 299 4.49 7.54 -0.25
CA VAL A 299 4.56 7.09 -1.64
C VAL A 299 5.98 7.29 -2.14
N SER A 300 6.62 6.23 -2.64
CA SER A 300 7.94 6.30 -3.25
C SER A 300 7.88 6.04 -4.76
N VAL A 301 8.54 6.89 -5.55
CA VAL A 301 8.58 6.82 -7.02
C VAL A 301 9.97 7.25 -7.48
N GLY A 302 10.68 6.41 -8.24
CA GLY A 302 11.98 6.78 -8.83
C GLY A 302 13.03 7.31 -7.83
N GLY A 303 13.05 6.79 -6.61
CA GLY A 303 13.96 7.25 -5.53
C GLY A 303 13.51 8.51 -4.78
N SER A 304 12.41 9.14 -5.22
CA SER A 304 11.72 10.19 -4.46
C SER A 304 10.70 9.59 -3.51
N THR A 305 10.50 10.23 -2.37
CA THR A 305 9.47 9.84 -1.39
C THR A 305 8.62 11.04 -1.01
N VAL A 306 7.30 10.86 -0.99
CA VAL A 306 6.34 11.83 -0.47
C VAL A 306 5.67 11.25 0.77
N ARG A 307 5.66 12.00 1.87
CA ARG A 307 4.87 11.71 3.07
C ARG A 307 3.52 12.38 2.93
N LEU A 308 2.46 11.58 3.02
CA LEU A 308 1.10 12.09 2.88
C LEU A 308 0.58 12.74 4.18
N ASN A 309 1.26 12.51 5.31
CA ASN A 309 0.86 12.99 6.65
C ASN A 309 -0.55 12.56 7.07
N GLU A 310 -0.99 11.42 6.54
CA GLU A 310 -2.30 10.82 6.77
C GLU A 310 -2.15 9.33 7.09
N GLN A 311 -3.18 8.81 7.77
CA GLN A 311 -3.37 7.37 7.96
C GLN A 311 -3.69 6.70 6.61
N PHE A 312 -3.44 5.40 6.49
CA PHE A 312 -3.47 4.67 5.23
C PHE A 312 -4.81 4.78 4.52
N PHE A 313 -5.94 4.52 5.21
CA PHE A 313 -7.24 4.52 4.55
C PHE A 313 -7.70 5.93 4.14
N THR A 314 -7.29 6.97 4.87
CA THR A 314 -7.54 8.36 4.49
C THR A 314 -6.71 8.75 3.27
N ALA A 315 -5.41 8.46 3.29
CA ALA A 315 -4.55 8.65 2.14
C ALA A 315 -5.09 7.89 0.91
N LEU A 316 -5.52 6.65 1.11
CA LEU A 316 -6.07 5.82 0.06
C LEU A 316 -7.36 6.42 -0.52
N HIS A 317 -8.24 7.02 0.30
CA HIS A 317 -9.46 7.68 -0.18
C HIS A 317 -9.17 8.82 -1.18
N HIS A 318 -8.04 9.50 -1.05
CA HIS A 318 -7.61 10.54 -1.99
C HIS A 318 -6.95 9.97 -3.24
N LEU A 319 -6.23 8.85 -3.12
CA LEU A 319 -5.53 8.21 -4.23
C LEU A 319 -6.41 7.26 -5.06
N TRP A 320 -7.46 6.71 -4.44
CA TRP A 320 -8.34 5.70 -5.00
C TRP A 320 -9.75 5.79 -4.36
N PRO A 321 -10.84 5.68 -5.15
CA PRO A 321 -10.86 5.31 -6.56
C PRO A 321 -10.83 6.51 -7.53
N GLN A 322 -10.18 6.33 -8.69
CA GLN A 322 -10.12 7.34 -9.77
C GLN A 322 -11.16 7.13 -10.89
N HIS A 323 -11.81 5.96 -10.93
CA HIS A 323 -12.86 5.60 -11.90
C HIS A 323 -12.46 5.72 -13.38
N ALA A 324 -11.24 5.29 -13.73
CA ALA A 324 -10.79 5.25 -15.11
C ALA A 324 -11.56 4.20 -15.95
N ASP A 325 -11.76 4.50 -17.23
CA ASP A 325 -12.26 3.51 -18.20
C ASP A 325 -11.10 2.60 -18.63
N VAL A 326 -11.20 1.32 -18.26
CA VAL A 326 -10.17 0.29 -18.54
C VAL A 326 -10.53 -0.59 -19.74
N GLY A 327 -11.60 -0.27 -20.49
CA GLY A 327 -11.93 -0.93 -21.75
C GLY A 327 -12.41 -2.39 -21.66
N GLY A 328 -12.63 -2.93 -20.44
CA GLY A 328 -13.07 -4.31 -20.24
C GLY A 328 -13.58 -4.61 -18.82
N ASP A 329 -14.32 -5.73 -18.70
CA ASP A 329 -14.88 -6.24 -17.44
C ASP A 329 -13.99 -7.37 -16.87
N TYR A 330 -12.74 -7.02 -16.59
CA TYR A 330 -11.73 -7.91 -16.01
C TYR A 330 -10.81 -7.12 -15.07
N PRO A 331 -10.10 -7.80 -14.14
CA PRO A 331 -9.24 -7.13 -13.16
C PRO A 331 -8.16 -6.27 -13.82
N MET A 332 -8.11 -4.99 -13.45
CA MET A 332 -7.06 -4.05 -13.90
C MET A 332 -6.48 -3.30 -12.70
N PRO A 333 -5.49 -3.89 -12.00
CA PRO A 333 -4.94 -3.32 -10.78
C PRO A 333 -4.16 -2.04 -11.04
N GLN A 334 -4.48 -0.99 -10.28
CA GLN A 334 -3.66 0.20 -10.10
C GLN A 334 -2.65 -0.01 -8.98
N TRP A 335 -3.06 -0.67 -7.90
CA TRP A 335 -2.21 -1.00 -6.75
C TRP A 335 -2.36 -2.48 -6.43
N VAL A 336 -1.24 -3.19 -6.26
CA VAL A 336 -1.23 -4.60 -5.84
C VAL A 336 -0.41 -4.74 -4.57
N GLY A 337 -0.97 -5.43 -3.57
CA GLY A 337 -0.25 -5.66 -2.34
C GLY A 337 -1.08 -6.19 -1.19
N TYR A 338 -0.76 -5.73 0.03
CA TYR A 338 -1.33 -6.28 1.26
C TYR A 338 -1.69 -5.20 2.29
N LEU A 339 -2.64 -5.58 3.15
CA LEU A 339 -3.02 -4.93 4.40
C LEU A 339 -2.67 -5.88 5.54
N GLY A 340 -1.67 -5.57 6.35
CA GLY A 340 -1.30 -6.30 7.55
C GLY A 340 -2.33 -6.12 8.67
N TYR A 341 -2.46 -7.10 9.55
CA TYR A 341 -3.47 -7.11 10.62
C TYR A 341 -3.34 -5.89 11.54
N GLU A 342 -2.11 -5.46 11.84
CA GLU A 342 -1.79 -4.30 12.67
C GLU A 342 -2.22 -2.93 12.11
N LEU A 343 -2.68 -2.90 10.85
CA LEU A 343 -3.39 -1.74 10.32
C LEU A 343 -4.74 -1.52 11.04
N ASN A 344 -5.18 -2.50 11.85
CA ASN A 344 -6.34 -2.38 12.74
C ASN A 344 -6.25 -1.21 13.74
N ARG A 345 -5.06 -0.61 13.96
CA ARG A 345 -4.91 0.63 14.72
C ARG A 345 -5.78 1.76 14.18
N GLU A 346 -6.01 1.79 12.85
CA GLU A 346 -6.84 2.80 12.19
C GLU A 346 -8.34 2.62 12.45
N VAL A 347 -8.73 1.48 13.04
CA VAL A 347 -10.11 1.22 13.48
C VAL A 347 -10.24 1.16 15.00
N GLY A 348 -9.23 1.63 15.74
CA GLY A 348 -9.30 1.76 17.21
C GLY A 348 -8.67 0.60 17.99
N ALA A 349 -7.90 -0.28 17.35
CA ALA A 349 -7.05 -1.25 18.04
C ALA A 349 -5.75 -0.59 18.57
N LYS A 350 -4.94 -1.36 19.30
CA LYS A 350 -3.67 -0.89 19.85
C LYS A 350 -2.63 -0.69 18.75
N ASP A 351 -1.84 0.37 18.88
CA ASP A 351 -0.75 0.69 17.97
C ASP A 351 0.45 -0.26 18.17
N ARG A 352 0.65 -1.18 17.21
CA ARG A 352 1.70 -2.20 17.23
C ARG A 352 2.21 -2.46 15.84
N SER A 353 3.49 -2.80 15.69
CA SER A 353 4.07 -3.17 14.41
C SER A 353 4.99 -4.38 14.55
N VAL A 354 5.18 -5.12 13.46
CA VAL A 354 6.15 -6.23 13.40
C VAL A 354 7.57 -5.66 13.33
N GLN A 355 8.38 -6.00 14.34
CA GLN A 355 9.81 -5.68 14.37
C GLN A 355 10.59 -6.79 13.65
N LEU A 356 11.29 -6.45 12.57
CA LEU A 356 12.17 -7.38 11.82
C LEU A 356 13.61 -7.34 12.38
N SER A 357 14.03 -6.20 12.91
CA SER A 357 15.29 -6.00 13.62
C SER A 357 15.18 -4.78 14.54
N ASP A 358 16.21 -4.50 15.35
CA ASP A 358 16.27 -3.28 16.19
C ASP A 358 16.09 -1.98 15.40
N ALA A 359 16.32 -2.00 14.08
CA ALA A 359 16.27 -0.83 13.21
C ALA A 359 15.24 -0.95 12.06
N THR A 360 14.47 -2.05 11.98
CA THR A 360 13.59 -2.29 10.83
C THR A 360 12.23 -2.79 11.29
N ILE A 361 11.20 -2.05 10.89
CA ILE A 361 9.79 -2.38 11.09
C ILE A 361 9.22 -2.85 9.75
N ARG A 362 8.43 -3.92 9.75
CA ARG A 362 7.67 -4.30 8.56
C ARG A 362 6.54 -3.29 8.35
N PRO A 363 6.33 -2.76 7.14
CA PRO A 363 5.16 -1.97 6.84
C PRO A 363 3.85 -2.73 7.14
N ASP A 364 2.91 -2.05 7.76
CA ASP A 364 1.58 -2.57 8.07
C ASP A 364 0.67 -2.55 6.84
N ALA A 365 1.00 -1.76 5.81
CA ALA A 365 0.46 -1.92 4.47
C ALA A 365 1.51 -1.59 3.42
N GLN A 366 1.53 -2.33 2.31
CA GLN A 366 2.40 -2.01 1.18
C GLN A 366 1.75 -2.43 -0.14
N PHE A 367 1.78 -1.53 -1.11
CA PHE A 367 1.28 -1.75 -2.46
C PHE A 367 2.25 -1.15 -3.47
N PHE A 368 2.43 -1.81 -4.62
CA PHE A 368 3.12 -1.21 -5.76
C PHE A 368 2.17 -1.02 -6.94
N CYS A 369 2.46 -0.02 -7.77
CA CYS A 369 1.73 0.25 -9.00
C CYS A 369 2.42 -0.48 -10.15
N PRO A 370 1.84 -1.56 -10.71
CA PRO A 370 2.44 -2.25 -11.85
C PRO A 370 2.38 -1.37 -13.09
N ASP A 371 3.50 -1.23 -13.79
CA ASP A 371 3.51 -0.66 -15.16
C ASP A 371 3.04 -1.70 -16.20
N THR A 372 3.20 -2.99 -15.90
CA THR A 372 2.82 -4.06 -16.82
C THR A 372 1.88 -5.05 -16.13
N VAL A 373 0.71 -5.26 -16.75
CA VAL A 373 -0.32 -6.18 -16.25
C VAL A 373 -0.65 -7.19 -17.34
N LEU A 374 -0.64 -8.47 -16.99
CA LEU A 374 -1.15 -9.53 -17.84
C LEU A 374 -2.37 -10.18 -17.20
N VAL A 375 -3.46 -10.30 -17.96
CA VAL A 375 -4.71 -10.89 -17.49
C VAL A 375 -5.03 -12.14 -18.31
N VAL A 376 -5.08 -13.28 -17.63
CA VAL A 376 -5.53 -14.55 -18.19
C VAL A 376 -7.04 -14.69 -17.93
N ASP A 377 -7.83 -14.79 -18.98
CA ASP A 377 -9.22 -15.23 -18.92
C ASP A 377 -9.28 -16.74 -19.23
N HIS A 378 -9.47 -17.54 -18.19
CA HIS A 378 -9.52 -19.01 -18.30
C HIS A 378 -10.72 -19.51 -19.08
N ARG A 379 -11.83 -18.76 -19.05
CA ARG A 379 -13.07 -19.11 -19.76
C ARG A 379 -12.93 -18.86 -21.26
N LEU A 380 -12.30 -17.76 -21.65
CA LEU A 380 -12.07 -17.42 -23.05
C LEU A 380 -10.77 -18.00 -23.60
N ASN A 381 -9.92 -18.59 -22.74
CA ASN A 381 -8.60 -19.12 -23.07
C ASN A 381 -7.69 -18.05 -23.72
N ARG A 382 -7.67 -16.85 -23.13
CA ARG A 382 -6.96 -15.67 -23.64
C ARG A 382 -6.05 -15.06 -22.58
N LEU A 383 -4.93 -14.52 -23.03
CA LEU A 383 -4.02 -13.68 -22.27
C LEU A 383 -4.03 -12.27 -22.87
N MET A 384 -4.28 -11.25 -22.05
CA MET A 384 -4.29 -9.85 -22.45
C MET A 384 -3.09 -9.15 -21.83
N LEU A 385 -2.25 -8.52 -22.64
CA LEU A 385 -1.08 -7.75 -22.21
C LEU A 385 -1.43 -6.26 -22.18
N HIS A 386 -1.24 -5.66 -21.02
CA HIS A 386 -1.41 -4.24 -20.79
C HIS A 386 -0.08 -3.61 -20.33
N CYS A 387 0.42 -2.61 -21.06
CA CYS A 387 1.60 -1.83 -20.71
C CYS A 387 1.59 -0.46 -21.43
N PRO A 388 2.32 0.57 -20.93
CA PRO A 388 2.35 1.90 -21.52
C PRO A 388 2.84 1.92 -22.97
N THR A 389 3.85 1.11 -23.30
CA THR A 389 4.39 0.99 -24.65
C THR A 389 5.00 -0.38 -24.83
N LEU A 390 4.61 -1.06 -25.90
CA LEU A 390 5.19 -2.35 -26.27
C LEU A 390 6.40 -2.14 -27.20
N ARG A 391 7.64 -2.35 -26.72
CA ARG A 391 8.80 -2.37 -27.62
C ARG A 391 9.07 -3.79 -28.10
N VAL A 392 9.64 -3.89 -29.30
CA VAL A 392 9.87 -5.17 -30.00
C VAL A 392 10.69 -6.19 -29.18
N PRO A 393 11.73 -5.81 -28.41
CA PRO A 393 12.46 -6.76 -27.57
C PRO A 393 11.62 -7.36 -26.44
N GLU A 394 10.85 -6.55 -25.70
CA GLU A 394 9.99 -7.05 -24.61
C GLU A 394 8.90 -7.98 -25.15
N LEU A 395 8.32 -7.64 -26.31
CA LEU A 395 7.37 -8.52 -26.98
C LEU A 395 7.98 -9.87 -27.37
N ARG A 396 9.24 -9.89 -27.83
CA ARG A 396 9.94 -11.14 -28.16
C ARG A 396 10.21 -11.97 -26.92
N GLU A 397 10.63 -11.35 -25.82
CA GLU A 397 10.81 -12.04 -24.54
C GLU A 397 9.50 -12.65 -24.05
N LEU A 398 8.40 -11.90 -24.14
CA LEU A 398 7.08 -12.42 -23.79
C LEU A 398 6.65 -13.58 -24.69
N ILE A 399 6.81 -13.46 -26.02
CA ILE A 399 6.47 -14.55 -26.95
C ILE A 399 7.32 -15.78 -26.66
N ASN A 400 8.63 -15.61 -26.44
CA ASN A 400 9.52 -16.71 -26.07
C ASN A 400 9.12 -17.32 -24.73
N ALA A 401 8.72 -16.52 -23.74
CA ALA A 401 8.22 -16.99 -22.46
C ALA A 401 6.91 -17.77 -22.65
N LEU A 402 6.00 -17.33 -23.51
CA LEU A 402 4.76 -18.05 -23.81
C LEU A 402 5.01 -19.38 -24.52
N ASP A 403 5.97 -19.41 -25.45
CA ASP A 403 6.35 -20.63 -26.18
C ASP A 403 7.11 -21.63 -25.30
N THR A 404 7.85 -21.14 -24.30
CA THR A 404 8.67 -21.97 -23.38
C THR A 404 7.99 -22.27 -22.04
N ALA A 405 6.94 -21.53 -21.66
CA ALA A 405 6.11 -21.76 -20.48
C ALA A 405 5.23 -23.02 -20.65
N GLY A 406 5.90 -24.17 -20.68
CA GLY A 406 5.28 -25.47 -20.50
C GLY A 406 4.91 -25.72 -19.04
N SER A 407 4.50 -26.95 -18.74
CA SER A 407 4.26 -27.38 -17.36
C SER A 407 5.55 -27.25 -16.53
N ARG A 408 5.52 -26.46 -15.46
CA ARG A 408 6.58 -26.50 -14.45
C ARG A 408 6.48 -27.81 -13.66
N HIS A 409 7.61 -28.28 -13.13
CA HIS A 409 7.66 -29.21 -12.02
C HIS A 409 8.28 -28.52 -10.81
N CYS A 410 7.63 -28.59 -9.65
CA CYS A 410 8.17 -28.04 -8.41
C CYS A 410 9.51 -28.70 -8.05
N VAL A 411 10.47 -27.88 -7.65
CA VAL A 411 11.74 -28.38 -7.09
C VAL A 411 11.54 -28.67 -5.61
N PRO A 412 12.06 -29.79 -5.07
CA PRO A 412 11.98 -30.08 -3.64
C PRO A 412 12.59 -28.95 -2.80
N LEU A 413 11.84 -28.48 -1.81
CA LEU A 413 12.31 -27.48 -0.85
C LEU A 413 13.31 -28.10 0.13
N PRO A 414 14.25 -27.29 0.66
CA PRO A 414 15.10 -27.74 1.75
C PRO A 414 14.25 -28.07 3.00
N PRO A 415 14.68 -29.04 3.84
CA PRO A 415 13.95 -29.37 5.06
C PRO A 415 13.78 -28.15 5.97
N LEU A 416 12.54 -27.90 6.41
CA LEU A 416 12.21 -26.82 7.34
C LEU A 416 11.86 -27.39 8.71
N SER A 417 12.46 -26.80 9.75
CA SER A 417 12.14 -27.08 11.15
C SER A 417 11.45 -25.86 11.73
N PHE A 418 10.12 -25.92 11.82
CA PHE A 418 9.34 -24.87 12.45
C PHE A 418 9.35 -24.99 13.98
N GLU A 419 9.26 -23.88 14.66
CA GLU A 419 8.95 -23.78 16.09
C GLU A 419 7.57 -23.18 16.27
N CYS A 420 6.78 -23.72 17.20
CA CYS A 420 5.49 -23.13 17.58
C CYS A 420 5.67 -22.20 18.78
N ALA A 421 5.08 -21.01 18.70
CA ALA A 421 5.11 -20.05 19.79
C ALA A 421 4.39 -20.56 21.05
N ASP A 422 3.40 -21.44 20.88
CA ASP A 422 2.64 -22.04 21.98
C ASP A 422 2.92 -23.53 22.16
N SER A 423 2.86 -23.99 23.42
CA SER A 423 2.67 -25.41 23.72
C SER A 423 1.18 -25.76 23.70
N ALA A 424 0.86 -27.06 23.60
CA ALA A 424 -0.51 -27.54 23.71
C ALA A 424 -1.19 -27.06 25.00
N SER A 425 -0.50 -27.16 26.14
CA SER A 425 -1.01 -26.71 27.43
C SER A 425 -1.22 -25.19 27.49
N GLY A 426 -0.30 -24.41 26.92
CA GLY A 426 -0.40 -22.95 26.85
C GLY A 426 -1.58 -22.50 26.00
N TYR A 427 -1.74 -23.08 24.80
CA TYR A 427 -2.86 -22.75 23.93
C TYR A 427 -4.21 -23.13 24.58
N GLN A 428 -4.31 -24.31 25.19
CA GLN A 428 -5.53 -24.73 25.91
C GLN A 428 -5.88 -23.82 27.10
N GLN A 429 -4.88 -23.24 27.78
CA GLN A 429 -5.12 -22.23 28.82
C GLN A 429 -5.68 -20.94 28.23
N LYS A 430 -5.14 -20.49 27.09
CA LYS A 430 -5.67 -19.33 26.36
C LYS A 430 -7.11 -19.56 25.90
N VAL A 431 -7.46 -20.75 25.40
CA VAL A 431 -8.85 -21.10 25.05
C VAL A 431 -9.77 -20.94 26.26
N ARG A 432 -9.40 -21.48 27.43
CA ARG A 432 -10.17 -21.30 28.67
C ARG A 432 -10.29 -19.84 29.09
N ALA A 433 -9.24 -19.04 28.89
CA ALA A 433 -9.28 -17.61 29.17
C ALA A 433 -10.23 -16.86 28.23
N VAL A 434 -10.28 -17.22 26.94
CA VAL A 434 -11.30 -16.69 26.01
C VAL A 434 -12.70 -17.07 26.47
N GLN A 435 -12.93 -18.33 26.86
CA GLN A 435 -14.24 -18.77 27.36
C GLN A 435 -14.66 -18.01 28.62
N GLN A 436 -13.71 -17.66 29.50
CA GLN A 436 -13.99 -16.79 30.64
C GLN A 436 -14.44 -15.39 30.22
N GLN A 437 -13.80 -14.81 29.19
CA GLN A 437 -14.23 -13.52 28.63
C GLN A 437 -15.62 -13.60 27.98
N ILE A 438 -15.95 -14.74 27.36
CA ILE A 438 -17.29 -15.00 26.82
C ILE A 438 -18.32 -15.08 27.95
N PHE A 439 -18.00 -15.81 29.01
CA PHE A 439 -18.86 -15.93 30.20
C PHE A 439 -19.12 -14.58 30.88
N GLU A 440 -18.11 -13.70 30.90
CA GLU A 440 -18.21 -12.32 31.40
C GLU A 440 -19.02 -11.39 30.47
N GLY A 441 -19.31 -11.82 29.25
CA GLY A 441 -20.06 -11.05 28.26
C GLY A 441 -19.21 -10.02 27.50
N ASN A 442 -17.89 -10.13 27.54
CA ASN A 442 -16.99 -9.20 26.85
C ASN A 442 -16.90 -9.51 25.34
N THR A 443 -17.09 -10.76 24.95
CA THR A 443 -17.14 -11.22 23.56
C THR A 443 -18.06 -12.45 23.42
N TYR A 444 -18.54 -12.74 22.22
CA TYR A 444 -19.31 -13.94 21.88
C TYR A 444 -18.44 -15.03 21.23
N GLU A 445 -17.43 -14.59 20.47
CA GLU A 445 -16.47 -15.44 19.75
C GLU A 445 -15.17 -14.66 19.61
N ALA A 446 -14.03 -15.33 19.78
CA ALA A 446 -12.73 -14.75 19.44
C ALA A 446 -11.86 -15.74 18.66
N CYS A 447 -11.26 -15.29 17.55
CA CYS A 447 -10.35 -16.06 16.73
C CYS A 447 -8.95 -16.05 17.35
N LEU A 448 -8.67 -17.04 18.20
CA LEU A 448 -7.41 -17.17 18.93
C LEU A 448 -6.33 -17.77 18.02
N THR A 449 -5.15 -17.15 18.00
CA THR A 449 -4.09 -17.54 17.07
C THR A 449 -2.77 -17.89 17.75
N THR A 450 -1.96 -18.67 17.03
CA THR A 450 -0.56 -18.95 17.30
C THR A 450 0.25 -18.82 16.01
N VAL A 451 1.57 -18.97 16.08
CA VAL A 451 2.46 -18.84 14.92
C VAL A 451 3.52 -19.94 14.93
N LEU A 452 3.80 -20.46 13.74
CA LEU A 452 4.97 -21.26 13.46
C LEU A 452 6.04 -20.39 12.81
N THR A 453 7.28 -20.47 13.29
CA THR A 453 8.42 -19.73 12.74
C THR A 453 9.59 -20.64 12.40
N ALA A 454 10.32 -20.35 11.32
CA ALA A 454 11.53 -21.07 10.95
C ALA A 454 12.53 -20.12 10.29
N GLN A 455 13.83 -20.33 10.53
CA GLN A 455 14.88 -19.60 9.83
C GLN A 455 15.69 -20.55 8.95
N THR A 456 16.03 -20.11 7.74
CA THR A 456 16.80 -20.91 6.79
C THR A 456 17.72 -20.06 5.91
N PRO A 457 18.97 -20.48 5.67
CA PRO A 457 19.92 -19.71 4.85
C PRO A 457 19.59 -19.74 3.35
N GLU A 458 19.01 -20.83 2.86
CA GLU A 458 18.64 -21.02 1.46
C GLU A 458 17.17 -21.44 1.40
N PHE A 459 16.36 -20.67 0.65
CA PHE A 459 14.94 -20.95 0.46
C PHE A 459 14.45 -20.20 -0.78
N SER A 460 13.49 -20.81 -1.48
CA SER A 460 12.79 -20.19 -2.60
C SER A 460 11.31 -20.05 -2.23
N PRO A 461 10.85 -18.85 -1.85
CA PRO A 461 9.43 -18.65 -1.55
C PRO A 461 8.53 -18.89 -2.77
N PHE A 462 9.04 -18.70 -3.99
CA PHE A 462 8.27 -19.02 -5.20
C PHE A 462 8.06 -20.53 -5.40
N GLU A 463 9.07 -21.36 -5.09
CA GLU A 463 8.90 -22.83 -5.10
C GLU A 463 7.92 -23.26 -4.01
N ALA A 464 7.96 -22.60 -2.84
CA ALA A 464 6.98 -22.83 -1.78
C ALA A 464 5.55 -22.51 -2.22
N TYR A 465 5.35 -21.37 -2.91
CA TYR A 465 4.08 -21.05 -3.54
C TYR A 465 3.65 -22.13 -4.54
N CYS A 466 4.54 -22.57 -5.44
CA CYS A 466 4.22 -23.57 -6.44
C CYS A 466 3.81 -24.91 -5.81
N ALA A 467 4.54 -25.37 -4.79
CA ALA A 467 4.23 -26.59 -4.06
C ALA A 467 2.88 -26.49 -3.33
N MET A 468 2.60 -25.35 -2.68
CA MET A 468 1.31 -25.08 -2.03
C MET A 468 0.17 -25.07 -3.04
N ARG A 469 0.35 -24.36 -4.17
CA ARG A 469 -0.59 -24.28 -5.30
C ARG A 469 -0.95 -25.65 -5.87
N GLU A 470 0.02 -26.53 -6.06
CA GLU A 470 -0.23 -27.90 -6.55
C GLU A 470 -0.99 -28.75 -5.52
N SER A 471 -0.66 -28.59 -4.23
CA SER A 471 -1.23 -29.41 -3.16
C SER A 471 -2.70 -29.11 -2.84
N SER A 472 -3.11 -27.84 -2.98
CA SER A 472 -4.42 -27.37 -2.55
C SER A 472 -4.89 -26.20 -3.42
N PRO A 473 -5.57 -26.48 -4.55
CA PRO A 473 -6.19 -25.46 -5.37
C PRO A 473 -7.15 -24.59 -4.55
N ALA A 474 -7.08 -23.28 -4.75
CA ALA A 474 -7.85 -22.27 -4.02
C ALA A 474 -8.29 -21.12 -4.94
N PRO A 475 -9.44 -20.48 -4.63
CA PRO A 475 -9.94 -19.33 -5.39
C PRO A 475 -9.02 -18.10 -5.28
N PHE A 476 -8.29 -17.97 -4.17
CA PHE A 476 -7.40 -16.83 -3.91
C PHE A 476 -5.98 -17.31 -3.61
N ALA A 477 -5.29 -17.84 -4.63
CA ALA A 477 -3.87 -18.17 -4.54
C ALA A 477 -3.03 -16.98 -4.99
N HIS A 478 -2.17 -16.49 -4.10
CA HIS A 478 -1.42 -15.27 -4.34
C HIS A 478 0.06 -15.50 -4.05
N TYR A 479 0.91 -15.08 -4.98
CA TYR A 479 2.32 -14.87 -4.72
C TYR A 479 2.65 -13.39 -4.84
N LEU A 480 3.23 -12.81 -3.78
CA LEU A 480 3.71 -11.43 -3.78
C LEU A 480 5.21 -11.42 -3.55
N ARG A 481 5.93 -10.61 -4.32
CA ARG A 481 7.29 -10.21 -4.02
C ARG A 481 7.33 -8.69 -3.90
N MET A 482 7.84 -8.21 -2.77
CA MET A 482 8.04 -6.78 -2.47
C MET A 482 9.39 -6.59 -1.78
N ASP A 483 10.43 -6.38 -2.59
CA ASP A 483 11.81 -6.12 -2.15
C ASP A 483 12.35 -7.23 -1.21
N THR A 484 12.21 -7.05 0.11
CA THR A 484 12.68 -7.99 1.15
C THR A 484 11.59 -8.91 1.70
N LEU A 485 10.35 -8.79 1.23
CA LEU A 485 9.21 -9.58 1.66
C LEU A 485 8.67 -10.41 0.49
N GLU A 486 8.48 -11.70 0.72
CA GLU A 486 7.77 -12.60 -0.20
C GLU A 486 6.64 -13.34 0.52
N VAL A 487 5.51 -13.50 -0.17
CA VAL A 487 4.29 -14.09 0.40
C VAL A 487 3.79 -15.19 -0.53
N ALA A 488 3.59 -16.39 0.01
CA ALA A 488 3.02 -17.53 -0.70
C ALA A 488 1.70 -17.92 -0.04
N SER A 489 0.57 -17.66 -0.70
CA SER A 489 -0.78 -17.81 -0.16
C SER A 489 -1.65 -18.74 -1.01
N ILE A 490 -2.44 -19.59 -0.37
CA ILE A 490 -3.51 -20.40 -0.97
C ILE A 490 -4.81 -20.21 -0.18
N SER A 491 -5.24 -18.95 -0.07
CA SER A 491 -6.39 -18.58 0.74
C SER A 491 -7.71 -19.07 0.11
N PRO A 492 -8.60 -19.72 0.88
CA PRO A 492 -9.92 -20.08 0.41
C PRO A 492 -10.95 -18.95 0.56
N GLU A 493 -10.63 -17.89 1.32
CA GLU A 493 -11.62 -16.94 1.83
C GLU A 493 -11.45 -15.54 1.23
N ARG A 494 -12.52 -15.04 0.62
CA ARG A 494 -12.61 -13.63 0.22
C ARG A 494 -12.89 -12.77 1.45
N PHE A 495 -12.05 -11.78 1.68
CA PHE A 495 -12.33 -10.75 2.66
C PHE A 495 -13.40 -9.79 2.13
N LEU A 496 -13.11 -9.11 1.01
CA LEU A 496 -14.00 -8.12 0.42
C LEU A 496 -13.71 -7.97 -1.07
N SER A 497 -14.75 -7.91 -1.88
CA SER A 497 -14.68 -7.47 -3.27
C SER A 497 -15.55 -6.24 -3.48
N LEU A 498 -15.11 -5.37 -4.39
CA LEU A 498 -15.80 -4.20 -4.86
C LEU A 498 -15.75 -4.20 -6.39
N ASP A 499 -16.88 -4.08 -7.05
CA ASP A 499 -16.89 -3.90 -8.50
C ASP A 499 -16.88 -2.42 -8.92
N SER A 500 -16.73 -2.18 -10.22
CA SER A 500 -16.77 -0.85 -10.82
C SER A 500 -18.16 -0.20 -10.80
N SER A 501 -19.21 -0.85 -10.30
CA SER A 501 -20.52 -0.26 -10.11
C SER A 501 -20.73 0.25 -8.67
N GLY A 502 -19.86 -0.15 -7.73
CA GLY A 502 -20.02 0.15 -6.31
C GLY A 502 -20.63 -1.01 -5.50
N HIS A 503 -20.74 -2.21 -6.07
CA HIS A 503 -21.26 -3.38 -5.38
C HIS A 503 -20.17 -4.04 -4.53
N LEU A 504 -20.42 -4.13 -3.22
CA LEU A 504 -19.57 -4.79 -2.24
C LEU A 504 -20.04 -6.24 -2.01
N ARG A 505 -19.08 -7.15 -1.83
CA ARG A 505 -19.35 -8.53 -1.42
C ARG A 505 -18.30 -9.06 -0.47
N ALA A 506 -18.74 -9.63 0.65
CA ALA A 506 -17.91 -10.38 1.61
C ALA A 506 -18.38 -11.83 1.72
N GLU A 507 -17.43 -12.76 1.88
CA GLU A 507 -17.73 -14.20 1.83
C GLU A 507 -17.06 -14.98 2.98
N PRO A 508 -17.50 -14.78 4.24
CA PRO A 508 -16.89 -15.43 5.39
C PRO A 508 -17.08 -16.95 5.35
N ILE A 509 -16.04 -17.66 5.78
CA ILE A 509 -16.04 -19.12 5.91
C ILE A 509 -15.98 -19.51 7.39
N LYS A 510 -16.89 -20.40 7.82
CA LYS A 510 -16.84 -21.04 9.14
C LYS A 510 -17.26 -22.49 9.01
N GLY A 511 -16.54 -23.39 9.67
CA GLY A 511 -16.75 -24.82 9.54
C GLY A 511 -16.17 -25.42 8.26
N THR A 512 -15.56 -26.60 8.42
CA THR A 512 -14.97 -27.36 7.33
C THR A 512 -15.08 -28.84 7.65
N ARG A 513 -15.36 -29.66 6.64
CA ARG A 513 -15.29 -31.12 6.72
C ARG A 513 -14.44 -31.66 5.57
N PRO A 514 -13.73 -32.78 5.73
CA PRO A 514 -13.04 -33.43 4.62
C PRO A 514 -14.06 -33.97 3.61
N ARG A 515 -13.61 -34.35 2.42
CA ARG A 515 -14.40 -35.20 1.52
C ARG A 515 -14.52 -36.62 2.07
N GLY A 516 -15.67 -37.25 1.84
CA GLY A 516 -15.91 -38.65 2.16
C GLY A 516 -15.10 -39.59 1.27
N ARG A 517 -14.91 -40.83 1.74
CA ARG A 517 -14.22 -41.88 0.97
C ARG A 517 -15.13 -42.45 -0.13
N ASP A 518 -16.44 -42.34 0.06
CA ASP A 518 -17.50 -42.71 -0.88
C ASP A 518 -18.61 -41.64 -0.89
N GLU A 519 -19.58 -41.78 -1.80
CA GLU A 519 -20.65 -40.80 -2.00
C GLU A 519 -21.58 -40.66 -0.78
N ASP A 520 -21.84 -41.75 -0.06
CA ASP A 520 -22.71 -41.76 1.11
C ASP A 520 -22.05 -41.04 2.29
N GLU A 521 -20.78 -41.33 2.56
CA GLU A 521 -19.97 -40.63 3.58
C GLU A 521 -19.80 -39.15 3.20
N ASP A 522 -19.56 -38.85 1.92
CA ASP A 522 -19.39 -37.48 1.45
C ASP A 522 -20.66 -36.65 1.63
N PHE A 523 -21.83 -37.23 1.30
CA PHE A 523 -23.12 -36.62 1.54
C PHE A 523 -23.40 -36.44 3.03
N ALA A 524 -23.07 -37.44 3.86
CA ALA A 524 -23.25 -37.35 5.31
C ALA A 524 -22.38 -36.24 5.94
N LEU A 525 -21.12 -36.09 5.51
CA LEU A 525 -20.22 -35.03 5.96
C LEU A 525 -20.69 -33.64 5.53
N ALA A 526 -21.17 -33.50 4.29
CA ALA A 526 -21.75 -32.25 3.81
C ALA A 526 -23.04 -31.89 4.58
N HIS A 527 -23.89 -32.89 4.86
CA HIS A 527 -25.12 -32.70 5.64
C HIS A 527 -24.83 -32.37 7.11
N ASP A 528 -23.85 -33.04 7.72
CA ASP A 528 -23.35 -32.71 9.06
C ASP A 528 -22.94 -31.24 9.10
N LEU A 529 -22.03 -30.80 8.21
CA LEU A 529 -21.61 -29.40 8.15
C LEU A 529 -22.80 -28.45 7.96
N ALA A 530 -23.74 -28.77 7.07
CA ALA A 530 -24.91 -27.94 6.81
C ALA A 530 -25.85 -27.78 8.02
N THR A 531 -25.83 -28.73 8.96
CA THR A 531 -26.79 -28.78 10.08
C THR A 531 -26.13 -28.63 11.45
N HIS A 532 -24.80 -28.69 11.54
CA HIS A 532 -24.06 -28.68 12.79
C HIS A 532 -24.27 -27.34 13.54
N PRO A 533 -24.82 -27.36 14.77
CA PRO A 533 -25.20 -26.14 15.48
C PRO A 533 -24.04 -25.17 15.74
N LYS A 534 -22.84 -25.68 16.08
CA LYS A 534 -21.64 -24.86 16.36
C LYS A 534 -21.22 -24.08 15.11
N ASP A 535 -21.00 -24.79 14.00
CA ASP A 535 -20.50 -24.19 12.75
C ASP A 535 -21.48 -23.12 12.22
N ARG A 536 -22.79 -23.40 12.29
CA ARG A 536 -23.82 -22.42 11.91
C ARG A 536 -23.85 -21.22 12.83
N ALA A 537 -23.73 -21.40 14.14
CA ALA A 537 -23.73 -20.30 15.10
C ALA A 537 -22.54 -19.36 14.85
N GLU A 538 -21.33 -19.91 14.71
CA GLU A 538 -20.12 -19.14 14.34
C GLU A 538 -20.32 -18.38 13.03
N ASN A 539 -20.83 -19.05 12.00
CA ASN A 539 -21.04 -18.41 10.71
C ASN A 539 -22.06 -17.26 10.81
N ILE A 540 -23.19 -17.46 11.50
CA ILE A 540 -24.23 -16.44 11.69
C ILE A 540 -23.69 -15.24 12.48
N MET A 541 -22.87 -15.47 13.51
CA MET A 541 -22.25 -14.40 14.30
C MET A 541 -21.35 -13.51 13.43
N ILE A 542 -20.51 -14.11 12.58
CA ILE A 542 -19.67 -13.34 11.64
C ILE A 542 -20.50 -12.67 10.54
N VAL A 543 -21.56 -13.30 10.04
CA VAL A 543 -22.47 -12.68 9.08
C VAL A 543 -23.08 -11.42 9.66
N ASP A 544 -23.53 -11.43 10.92
CA ASP A 544 -24.12 -10.25 11.54
C ASP A 544 -23.09 -9.13 11.75
N LEU A 545 -21.87 -9.48 12.16
CA LEU A 545 -20.74 -8.54 12.23
C LEU A 545 -20.50 -7.85 10.88
N LEU A 546 -20.36 -8.62 9.80
CA LEU A 546 -20.09 -8.06 8.46
C LEU A 546 -21.28 -7.26 7.92
N ARG A 547 -22.52 -7.64 8.23
CA ARG A 547 -23.70 -6.82 7.89
C ARG A 547 -23.62 -5.45 8.56
N ASN A 548 -23.22 -5.41 9.83
CA ASN A 548 -23.01 -4.15 10.52
C ASN A 548 -21.90 -3.33 9.83
N ASP A 549 -20.73 -3.93 9.63
CA ASP A 549 -19.56 -3.25 9.04
C ASP A 549 -19.88 -2.63 7.67
N LEU A 550 -20.50 -3.41 6.77
CA LEU A 550 -20.86 -2.94 5.43
C LEU A 550 -21.96 -1.86 5.46
N SER A 551 -22.82 -1.84 6.48
CA SER A 551 -23.95 -0.91 6.56
C SER A 551 -23.55 0.56 6.71
N HIS A 552 -22.35 0.84 7.23
CA HIS A 552 -21.89 2.20 7.51
C HIS A 552 -21.83 3.08 6.25
N TYR A 553 -21.33 2.52 5.14
CA TYR A 553 -21.16 3.20 3.84
C TYR A 553 -22.12 2.72 2.76
N ALA A 554 -22.95 1.72 3.06
CA ALA A 554 -23.95 1.22 2.12
C ALA A 554 -25.15 2.19 1.96
N ILE A 555 -25.85 2.04 0.83
CA ILE A 555 -27.20 2.54 0.64
C ILE A 555 -28.11 1.83 1.67
N PRO A 556 -28.87 2.56 2.50
CA PRO A 556 -29.79 1.95 3.45
C PRO A 556 -30.72 0.93 2.78
N GLY A 557 -30.78 -0.29 3.32
CA GLY A 557 -31.58 -1.38 2.77
C GLY A 557 -30.92 -2.19 1.65
N SER A 558 -29.72 -1.82 1.17
CA SER A 558 -28.99 -2.62 0.16
C SER A 558 -28.19 -3.79 0.73
N VAL A 559 -27.96 -3.82 2.06
CA VAL A 559 -27.21 -4.90 2.71
C VAL A 559 -28.08 -6.16 2.75
N GLU A 560 -27.68 -7.19 2.02
CA GLU A 560 -28.44 -8.42 1.83
C GLU A 560 -27.57 -9.67 2.02
N VAL A 561 -28.06 -10.65 2.79
CA VAL A 561 -27.43 -11.96 2.89
C VAL A 561 -27.98 -12.85 1.78
N LYS A 562 -27.27 -12.93 0.65
CA LYS A 562 -27.69 -13.72 -0.52
C LYS A 562 -27.67 -15.22 -0.25
N ARG A 563 -26.68 -15.67 0.51
CA ARG A 563 -26.46 -17.08 0.86
C ARG A 563 -26.08 -17.12 2.34
N LEU A 564 -26.83 -17.89 3.12
CA LEU A 564 -26.57 -18.05 4.56
C LEU A 564 -26.22 -19.52 4.84
N CYS A 565 -25.06 -19.74 5.45
CA CYS A 565 -24.54 -21.05 5.83
C CYS A 565 -24.58 -22.07 4.68
N ALA A 566 -24.28 -21.65 3.46
CA ALA A 566 -24.32 -22.52 2.29
C ALA A 566 -23.09 -23.43 2.28
N VAL A 567 -23.29 -24.73 2.08
CA VAL A 567 -22.16 -25.67 1.92
C VAL A 567 -21.67 -25.63 0.47
N GLU A 568 -20.38 -25.36 0.31
CA GLU A 568 -19.64 -25.44 -0.94
C GLU A 568 -18.70 -26.64 -0.91
N THR A 569 -18.76 -27.46 -1.96
CA THR A 569 -17.93 -28.66 -2.11
C THR A 569 -16.74 -28.36 -3.02
N TYR A 570 -15.54 -28.55 -2.49
CA TYR A 570 -14.27 -28.44 -3.19
C TYR A 570 -13.64 -29.83 -3.42
N SER A 571 -12.48 -29.86 -4.06
CA SER A 571 -11.78 -31.12 -4.37
C SER A 571 -11.41 -31.93 -3.12
N THR A 572 -11.05 -31.28 -2.02
CA THR A 572 -10.53 -31.92 -0.80
C THR A 572 -11.37 -31.69 0.45
N VAL A 573 -12.28 -30.72 0.44
CA VAL A 573 -13.11 -30.35 1.60
C VAL A 573 -14.50 -29.86 1.21
N HIS A 574 -15.44 -29.91 2.16
CA HIS A 574 -16.66 -29.11 2.19
C HIS A 574 -16.45 -27.91 3.10
N GLN A 575 -16.96 -26.73 2.72
CA GLN A 575 -16.86 -25.50 3.51
C GLN A 575 -18.22 -24.82 3.63
N MET A 576 -18.53 -24.27 4.80
CA MET A 576 -19.72 -23.46 4.96
C MET A 576 -19.36 -21.98 4.73
N VAL A 577 -20.03 -21.39 3.74
CA VAL A 577 -19.79 -20.04 3.23
C VAL A 577 -21.10 -19.26 3.28
N SER A 578 -21.02 -18.01 3.70
CA SER A 578 -22.11 -17.05 3.54
C SER A 578 -21.71 -15.95 2.57
N THR A 579 -22.67 -15.33 1.90
CA THR A 579 -22.44 -14.22 0.97
C THR A 579 -23.26 -13.02 1.43
N ILE A 580 -22.57 -11.93 1.76
CA ILE A 580 -23.18 -10.66 2.14
C ILE A 580 -22.86 -9.65 1.05
N ASP A 581 -23.91 -9.10 0.45
CA ASP A 581 -23.83 -8.07 -0.58
C ASP A 581 -24.27 -6.72 0.00
N ALA A 582 -23.70 -5.64 -0.53
CA ALA A 582 -24.13 -4.28 -0.26
C ALA A 582 -23.83 -3.38 -1.46
N THR A 583 -24.45 -2.20 -1.53
CA THR A 583 -24.12 -1.20 -2.55
C THR A 583 -23.63 0.07 -1.88
N LEU A 584 -22.46 0.56 -2.27
CA LEU A 584 -21.91 1.82 -1.77
C LEU A 584 -22.86 2.98 -2.05
N ARG A 585 -23.01 3.88 -1.07
CA ARG A 585 -23.76 5.13 -1.24
C ARG A 585 -23.04 6.10 -2.17
N ASP A 586 -21.74 6.25 -1.97
CA ASP A 586 -20.85 7.00 -2.83
C ASP A 586 -19.63 6.13 -3.13
N ARG A 587 -19.29 5.98 -4.40
CA ARG A 587 -18.14 5.17 -4.82
C ARG A 587 -16.82 5.75 -4.34
N ARG A 588 -16.74 7.05 -4.05
CA ARG A 588 -15.56 7.70 -3.48
C ARG A 588 -15.22 7.18 -2.08
N ASP A 589 -16.22 6.70 -1.34
CA ASP A 589 -16.04 6.19 0.02
C ASP A 589 -15.53 4.74 0.06
N ALA A 590 -15.13 4.15 -1.08
CA ALA A 590 -14.67 2.77 -1.17
C ALA A 590 -13.54 2.45 -0.18
N ALA A 591 -12.55 3.34 -0.03
CA ALA A 591 -11.45 3.16 0.92
C ALA A 591 -11.94 3.18 2.38
N LEU A 592 -12.94 4.00 2.68
CA LEU A 592 -13.54 4.09 4.02
C LEU A 592 -14.43 2.87 4.33
N ALA A 593 -15.15 2.35 3.33
CA ALA A 593 -15.90 1.11 3.47
C ALA A 593 -14.98 -0.10 3.70
N LEU A 594 -13.84 -0.15 3.00
CA LEU A 594 -12.79 -1.15 3.23
C LEU A 594 -12.24 -1.04 4.66
N ARG A 595 -12.02 0.19 5.15
CA ARG A 595 -11.57 0.44 6.55
C ARG A 595 -12.53 -0.14 7.56
N GLU A 596 -13.84 0.13 7.49
CA GLU A 596 -14.80 -0.36 8.49
C GLU A 596 -14.92 -1.89 8.48
N ALA A 597 -14.84 -2.51 7.30
CA ALA A 597 -14.82 -3.95 7.17
C ALA A 597 -13.55 -4.58 7.75
N PHE A 598 -12.42 -3.85 7.78
CA PHE A 598 -11.12 -4.35 8.22
C PHE A 598 -10.98 -4.38 9.76
N PRO A 599 -10.21 -5.34 10.32
CA PRO A 599 -9.75 -6.58 9.70
C PRO A 599 -10.89 -7.56 9.40
N PRO A 600 -10.63 -8.62 8.59
CA PRO A 600 -11.60 -9.68 8.33
C PRO A 600 -12.29 -10.17 9.62
N GLY A 601 -13.62 -10.13 9.65
CA GLY A 601 -14.42 -10.51 10.82
C GLY A 601 -14.17 -11.94 11.30
N SER A 602 -13.95 -12.87 10.36
CA SER A 602 -13.62 -14.27 10.63
C SER A 602 -12.32 -14.47 11.42
N MET A 603 -11.40 -13.49 11.35
CA MET A 603 -10.08 -13.51 11.97
C MET A 603 -9.99 -12.64 13.23
N THR A 604 -11.08 -12.03 13.67
CA THR A 604 -11.14 -11.20 14.88
C THR A 604 -12.06 -11.84 15.92
N GLY A 605 -13.31 -11.45 15.94
CA GLY A 605 -14.32 -11.88 16.91
C GLY A 605 -15.50 -10.92 16.94
N ALA A 606 -16.51 -11.22 17.74
CA ALA A 606 -17.73 -10.42 17.83
C ALA A 606 -18.06 -10.11 19.30
N PRO A 607 -18.14 -8.83 19.73
CA PRO A 607 -17.87 -7.59 18.97
C PRO A 607 -16.39 -7.39 18.60
N LYS A 608 -16.10 -6.78 17.44
CA LYS A 608 -14.75 -6.67 16.83
C LYS A 608 -13.70 -6.07 17.79
N LEU A 609 -13.94 -4.84 18.27
CA LEU A 609 -12.95 -4.10 19.07
C LEU A 609 -12.62 -4.78 20.40
N SER A 610 -13.63 -5.20 21.15
CA SER A 610 -13.40 -5.88 22.43
C SER A 610 -12.66 -7.22 22.22
N SER A 611 -13.03 -7.97 21.19
CA SER A 611 -12.36 -9.24 20.86
C SER A 611 -10.89 -9.03 20.50
N MET A 612 -10.55 -8.02 19.69
CA MET A 612 -9.17 -7.70 19.37
C MET A 612 -8.35 -7.32 20.61
N GLU A 613 -8.92 -6.55 21.55
CA GLU A 613 -8.21 -6.21 22.80
C GLU A 613 -7.96 -7.44 23.70
N ILE A 614 -8.92 -8.36 23.76
CA ILE A 614 -8.77 -9.63 24.48
C ILE A 614 -7.66 -10.47 23.85
N LEU A 615 -7.71 -10.64 22.52
CA LEU A 615 -6.74 -11.42 21.75
C LEU A 615 -5.34 -10.85 21.91
N ASP A 616 -5.20 -9.53 21.83
CA ASP A 616 -3.95 -8.82 22.06
C ASP A 616 -3.26 -9.19 23.38
N ASN A 617 -4.02 -9.37 24.45
CA ASN A 617 -3.48 -9.75 25.74
C ASN A 617 -3.15 -11.26 25.80
N LEU A 618 -4.05 -12.10 25.28
CA LEU A 618 -3.89 -13.57 25.33
C LEU A 618 -2.81 -14.09 24.37
N GLU A 619 -2.55 -13.38 23.28
CA GLU A 619 -1.49 -13.70 22.32
C GLU A 619 -0.12 -13.18 22.76
N GLY A 620 -0.01 -12.66 23.99
CA GLY A 620 1.24 -12.16 24.55
C GLY A 620 1.72 -10.87 23.88
N GLN A 621 0.77 -10.09 23.35
CA GLN A 621 1.03 -8.84 22.64
C GLN A 621 1.85 -8.98 21.35
N ARG A 622 2.04 -10.21 20.86
CA ARG A 622 2.74 -10.49 19.61
C ARG A 622 1.90 -9.98 18.42
N PRO A 623 2.47 -9.19 17.50
CA PRO A 623 1.79 -8.82 16.27
C PRO A 623 1.58 -10.07 15.37
N ARG A 624 0.45 -10.13 14.67
CA ARG A 624 0.14 -11.16 13.67
C ARG A 624 0.81 -10.87 12.32
N GLY A 625 1.17 -9.62 12.05
CA GLY A 625 1.78 -9.20 10.79
C GLY A 625 0.81 -9.35 9.64
N LEU A 626 1.25 -9.99 8.55
CA LEU A 626 0.38 -10.23 7.41
C LEU A 626 -0.74 -11.24 7.73
N TYR A 627 -0.50 -12.20 8.63
CA TYR A 627 -1.52 -13.20 8.99
C TYR A 627 -2.75 -12.52 9.62
N SER A 628 -3.95 -12.97 9.27
CA SER A 628 -5.22 -12.31 9.62
C SER A 628 -5.46 -10.95 8.96
N GLY A 629 -4.51 -10.45 8.16
CA GLY A 629 -4.70 -9.30 7.29
C GLY A 629 -5.37 -9.67 5.96
N SER A 630 -5.03 -8.95 4.91
CA SER A 630 -5.56 -9.17 3.57
C SER A 630 -4.54 -8.95 2.45
N VAL A 631 -4.68 -9.68 1.35
CA VAL A 631 -3.88 -9.56 0.11
C VAL A 631 -4.82 -9.37 -1.06
N GLY A 632 -4.48 -8.50 -2.00
CA GLY A 632 -5.32 -8.25 -3.16
C GLY A 632 -4.86 -7.07 -4.00
N TYR A 633 -5.83 -6.44 -4.67
CA TYR A 633 -5.58 -5.27 -5.50
C TYR A 633 -6.66 -4.19 -5.38
N LEU A 634 -6.28 -2.97 -5.74
CA LEU A 634 -7.15 -1.82 -5.95
C LEU A 634 -7.02 -1.42 -7.42
N GLY A 635 -8.13 -1.38 -8.16
CA GLY A 635 -8.17 -1.23 -9.61
C GLY A 635 -8.39 0.20 -10.08
N TYR A 636 -7.96 0.49 -11.31
CA TYR A 636 -8.07 1.80 -11.96
C TYR A 636 -9.52 2.29 -12.10
N ASN A 637 -10.48 1.38 -12.31
CA ASN A 637 -11.92 1.68 -12.41
C ASN A 637 -12.62 1.78 -11.03
N GLY A 638 -11.87 1.64 -9.94
CA GLY A 638 -12.40 1.58 -8.58
C GLY A 638 -12.84 0.20 -8.11
N SER A 639 -12.59 -0.87 -8.87
CA SER A 639 -12.78 -2.24 -8.38
C SER A 639 -11.72 -2.63 -7.36
N ALA A 640 -12.00 -3.60 -6.50
CA ALA A 640 -11.01 -4.24 -5.64
C ALA A 640 -11.39 -5.69 -5.39
N ASP A 641 -10.41 -6.56 -5.13
CA ASP A 641 -10.67 -7.91 -4.63
C ASP A 641 -9.54 -8.29 -3.67
N PHE A 642 -9.93 -8.72 -2.49
CA PHE A 642 -9.06 -8.94 -1.35
C PHE A 642 -9.41 -10.27 -0.69
N SER A 643 -8.41 -11.13 -0.50
CA SER A 643 -8.55 -12.38 0.25
C SER A 643 -8.06 -12.21 1.68
N VAL A 644 -8.56 -13.01 2.60
CA VAL A 644 -8.03 -13.11 3.97
C VAL A 644 -6.65 -13.76 3.91
N VAL A 645 -5.67 -13.29 4.69
CA VAL A 645 -4.36 -13.93 4.80
C VAL A 645 -4.39 -15.09 5.80
N ILE A 646 -4.76 -16.25 5.28
CA ILE A 646 -4.73 -17.56 5.94
C ILE A 646 -4.09 -18.59 5.01
N ARG A 647 -3.60 -19.71 5.55
CA ARG A 647 -2.82 -20.71 4.78
C ARG A 647 -1.72 -20.07 3.94
N THR A 648 -0.98 -19.16 4.56
CA THR A 648 -0.03 -18.28 3.90
C THR A 648 1.31 -18.35 4.60
N LEU A 649 2.37 -18.62 3.83
CA LEU A 649 3.75 -18.52 4.28
C LEU A 649 4.26 -17.11 3.99
N VAL A 650 4.72 -16.42 5.02
CA VAL A 650 5.33 -15.10 4.91
C VAL A 650 6.84 -15.26 5.09
N CYS A 651 7.61 -14.73 4.14
CA CYS A 651 9.05 -14.91 4.05
C CYS A 651 9.75 -13.55 4.05
N ASP A 652 10.51 -13.26 5.09
CA ASP A 652 11.26 -12.02 5.22
C ASP A 652 12.75 -12.27 5.04
N ARG A 653 13.41 -11.40 4.30
CA ARG A 653 14.86 -11.43 4.12
C ARG A 653 15.54 -11.02 5.42
N ILE A 654 16.46 -11.85 5.93
CA ILE A 654 17.24 -11.50 7.13
C ILE A 654 18.47 -10.66 6.74
N ALA A 655 18.80 -9.66 7.56
CA ALA A 655 20.04 -8.90 7.42
C ALA A 655 21.26 -9.83 7.56
N GLY A 656 22.08 -9.92 6.51
CA GLY A 656 23.22 -10.86 6.44
C GLY A 656 22.96 -12.11 5.60
N GLY A 657 21.75 -12.31 5.10
CA GLY A 657 21.37 -13.43 4.22
C GLY A 657 20.41 -14.42 4.88
N GLY A 658 19.73 -15.21 4.06
CA GLY A 658 18.70 -16.15 4.51
C GLY A 658 17.30 -15.54 4.64
N TRP A 659 16.41 -16.34 5.22
CA TRP A 659 14.97 -16.09 5.31
C TRP A 659 14.45 -16.39 6.71
N ASP A 660 13.58 -15.51 7.22
CA ASP A 660 12.72 -15.75 8.36
C ASP A 660 11.31 -16.06 7.84
N LEU A 661 10.79 -17.21 8.21
CA LEU A 661 9.54 -17.75 7.71
C LEU A 661 8.51 -17.74 8.83
N SER A 662 7.30 -17.26 8.56
CA SER A 662 6.19 -17.31 9.50
C SER A 662 4.91 -17.87 8.86
N LEU A 663 4.22 -18.72 9.61
CA LEU A 663 2.93 -19.31 9.25
C LEU A 663 1.98 -19.17 10.45
N GLY A 664 0.99 -18.29 10.33
CA GLY A 664 -0.03 -18.11 11.35
C GLY A 664 -1.11 -19.19 11.31
N LEU A 665 -1.59 -19.58 12.49
CA LEU A 665 -2.59 -20.63 12.69
C LEU A 665 -3.60 -20.20 13.75
N GLY A 666 -4.83 -20.71 13.70
CA GLY A 666 -5.84 -20.37 14.70
C GLY A 666 -7.23 -20.91 14.40
N GLY A 667 -8.15 -20.59 15.30
CA GLY A 667 -9.54 -21.04 15.27
C GLY A 667 -10.44 -20.12 16.07
N ALA A 668 -11.73 -20.17 15.74
CA ALA A 668 -12.78 -19.49 16.49
C ALA A 668 -13.00 -20.20 17.82
N ILE A 669 -12.96 -19.46 18.91
CA ILE A 669 -13.28 -19.97 20.23
C ILE A 669 -14.66 -19.45 20.62
N THR A 670 -15.56 -20.39 20.94
CA THR A 670 -16.90 -20.12 21.44
C THR A 670 -17.07 -20.66 22.86
N ALA A 671 -18.22 -20.41 23.49
CA ALA A 671 -18.53 -20.95 24.81
C ALA A 671 -18.45 -22.49 24.84
N ASP A 672 -18.80 -23.16 23.73
CA ASP A 672 -18.86 -24.63 23.64
C ASP A 672 -17.54 -25.29 23.17
N SER A 673 -16.54 -24.49 22.78
CA SER A 673 -15.24 -24.98 22.35
C SER A 673 -14.58 -25.89 23.39
N GLN A 674 -14.04 -27.03 22.95
CA GLN A 674 -13.29 -27.92 23.81
C GLN A 674 -11.78 -27.63 23.65
N PRO A 675 -11.06 -27.17 24.69
CA PRO A 675 -9.68 -26.71 24.53
C PRO A 675 -8.74 -27.68 23.82
N HIS A 676 -8.89 -28.98 24.07
CA HIS A 676 -8.07 -30.01 23.42
C HIS A 676 -8.40 -30.16 21.92
N GLU A 677 -9.67 -30.10 21.54
CA GLU A 677 -10.11 -30.18 20.14
C GLU A 677 -9.63 -28.96 19.35
N GLU A 678 -9.69 -27.76 19.94
CA GLU A 678 -9.22 -26.53 19.29
C GLU A 678 -7.71 -26.57 19.01
N TRP A 679 -6.92 -27.18 19.89
CA TRP A 679 -5.49 -27.41 19.64
C TRP A 679 -5.25 -28.43 18.51
N GLU A 680 -6.01 -29.54 18.49
CA GLU A 680 -5.95 -30.52 17.39
C GLU A 680 -6.40 -29.91 16.05
N GLU A 681 -7.35 -28.97 16.07
CA GLU A 681 -7.80 -28.23 14.90
C GLU A 681 -6.69 -27.32 14.35
N VAL A 682 -5.97 -26.60 15.21
CA VAL A 682 -4.78 -25.81 14.84
C VAL A 682 -3.75 -26.68 14.11
N ILE A 683 -3.44 -27.87 14.67
CA ILE A 683 -2.52 -28.81 14.04
C ILE A 683 -3.08 -29.26 12.69
N THR A 684 -4.33 -29.73 12.64
CA THR A 684 -4.97 -30.28 11.45
C THR A 684 -4.99 -29.27 10.30
N LYS A 685 -5.34 -28.00 10.58
CA LYS A 685 -5.34 -26.92 9.58
C LYS A 685 -3.96 -26.62 9.00
N SER A 686 -2.89 -26.87 9.76
CA SER A 686 -1.51 -26.65 9.32
C SER A 686 -0.97 -27.77 8.42
N VAL A 687 -1.47 -29.00 8.55
CA VAL A 687 -0.90 -30.20 7.90
C VAL A 687 -0.79 -30.06 6.39
N GLY A 688 -1.82 -29.50 5.74
CA GLY A 688 -1.82 -29.31 4.29
C GLY A 688 -0.67 -28.41 3.81
N VAL A 689 -0.53 -27.24 4.44
CA VAL A 689 0.54 -26.28 4.12
C VAL A 689 1.90 -26.87 4.47
N LEU A 690 2.08 -27.40 5.68
CA LEU A 690 3.36 -27.95 6.12
C LEU A 690 3.82 -29.13 5.23
N ARG A 691 2.91 -30.01 4.81
CA ARG A 691 3.23 -31.09 3.88
C ARG A 691 3.72 -30.56 2.52
N ALA A 692 3.07 -29.53 1.98
CA ALA A 692 3.51 -28.90 0.74
C ALA A 692 4.91 -28.29 0.88
N LEU A 693 5.24 -27.79 2.07
CA LEU A 693 6.56 -27.25 2.41
C LEU A 693 7.59 -28.32 2.77
N GLY A 694 7.26 -29.61 2.73
CA GLY A 694 8.15 -30.70 3.15
C GLY A 694 8.45 -30.71 4.66
N ALA A 695 7.56 -30.12 5.46
CA ALA A 695 7.72 -29.94 6.90
C ALA A 695 6.64 -30.69 7.71
N HIS A 696 6.83 -30.74 9.02
CA HIS A 696 5.89 -31.31 9.98
C HIS A 696 5.58 -30.31 11.09
N PHE A 697 4.42 -30.47 11.74
CA PHE A 697 4.08 -29.65 12.89
C PHE A 697 5.06 -29.96 14.04
N PRO A 698 5.62 -28.96 14.74
CA PRO A 698 6.54 -29.21 15.84
C PRO A 698 5.81 -29.83 17.03
N LEU A 699 6.01 -31.12 17.22
CA LEU A 699 5.60 -31.82 18.43
C LEU A 699 6.65 -31.50 19.50
N ARG A 700 6.38 -30.54 20.38
CA ARG A 700 7.20 -30.40 21.61
C ARG A 700 6.95 -31.64 22.48
N PRO A 701 7.99 -32.39 22.89
CA PRO A 701 7.85 -33.51 23.82
C PRO A 701 7.39 -33.07 25.22
#